data_AF-A0A1G9TJ33-F1
#
_entry.id   AF-A0A1G9TJ33-F1
#
_cell.length_a   1.000
_cell.length_b   1.000
_cell.length_c   1.000
_cell.angle_alpha   90.00
_cell.angle_beta   90.00
_cell.angle_gamma   90.00
#
_symmetry.space_group_name_H-M   'P 1'
#
loop_
_entity.id
_entity.type
_entity.pdbx_description
1 polymer ?
#
loop_
_entity_poly.entity_id
_entity_poly.type
_entity_poly.pdbx_seq_one_letter_code
_entity_poly.pdbx_strand_id
1 'polypeptide(L)'
;MCLGTARPVNIRRMASRIPSLGDLSRRQVLAALGTVGVVGGGAVAGGSLLGEPEPIETTTPDDNTSQELAERHAPTLYFGAREKWFPTDPREFTTQQDGETVLDGFTAFDEYTRRFMESGDPPAPAACYHVVEYPDRSLVAVQYWFYSAFDQFTTNFHWHDWEVLHVFVDTESEEPVLYVASAHSTSVPNNEFLDPETTRPSIISEIGSHSSALGVNDQRDSFQRVPLDGLIADITNGPLELADLASLPVAYGLPRDEGFRLPFAVPELDGQPVYEDDRLPNVTADDLLAADVTVRSFSDLSSPPGDLPMRETGYTFAPAVADGTEGTGVDTEVDYEYDLVPIEEVRDITELTGPQLSFEFAVPTAAENAIASHLTAPDLPWEQDRFTDPSLDVSDGRHREALRERYGIEHSNTGDRLVGAIRQAVPAPDAPDGEGVTTQESGVEGVCLLESDPVAVPTFNGVVAFQDVPEGDHRLTVNGAGLAPYAEELTVERGQGTGTIGVDGAVTTVANEDAVRVEADSESNLTNLTVTDDVGGRLYDGTPPGENGFAVYVHNAGAYTAEVTDEDGGSAAYRVNPNVGDDSVGLGTVRTGKVSYISFVVDILSELRASVRAEAGLDDEDGEVDADAELDGDADATVEADATVEADATVDADADLDGDTDTNTTVEADATVDADTTETLSTETTTTTATDTTLDGDETDDATRLTTETTRTATDRQTETATPTETATPTETAIPTETATPARRPSDVEALVDAIELSLVTARLSLEAAEAGDEETANDGLRVLQEQLEAIRGALDNDDGGVRLSGQVRGLVRRRLQVAQNRTETALETPL
;
A
#
# COMPACT_ATOMS: atom_id res chain seq x y z
N MET A 1 -32.00 7.06 54.27
CA MET A 1 -32.01 7.96 55.46
C MET A 1 -30.60 7.98 56.02
N CYS A 2 -30.10 9.13 56.49
CA CYS A 2 -28.73 9.38 56.99
C CYS A 2 -27.60 9.32 55.94
N LEU A 3 -26.93 10.47 55.77
CA LEU A 3 -25.71 10.64 54.97
C LEU A 3 -24.46 10.32 55.80
N GLY A 4 -23.36 9.96 55.13
CA GLY A 4 -21.99 9.97 55.66
C GLY A 4 -21.07 10.77 54.74
N THR A 5 -20.30 11.71 55.29
CA THR A 5 -19.61 12.78 54.54
C THR A 5 -18.23 12.41 54.01
N ALA A 6 -17.91 12.87 52.80
CA ALA A 6 -16.58 12.77 52.19
C ALA A 6 -15.51 13.62 52.91
N ARG A 7 -14.23 13.24 52.72
CA ARG A 7 -13.04 14.07 52.97
C ARG A 7 -12.13 14.03 51.74
N PRO A 8 -11.47 15.15 51.37
CA PRO A 8 -10.57 15.18 50.21
C PRO A 8 -9.18 14.60 50.55
N VAL A 9 -8.53 14.01 49.55
CA VAL A 9 -7.12 13.58 49.62
C VAL A 9 -6.30 14.43 48.64
N ASN A 10 -5.13 14.88 49.08
CA ASN A 10 -4.23 15.76 48.31
C ASN A 10 -3.59 15.01 47.13
N ILE A 11 -3.74 15.56 45.92
CA ILE A 11 -2.88 15.23 44.77
C ILE A 11 -1.67 16.18 44.81
N ARG A 12 -0.54 15.73 45.38
CA ARG A 12 0.81 16.31 45.21
C ARG A 12 1.89 15.44 45.85
N ARG A 13 2.28 14.36 45.17
CA ARG A 13 3.61 13.69 45.21
C ARG A 13 3.59 12.37 44.42
N MET A 14 3.98 12.44 43.14
CA MET A 14 4.69 11.36 42.44
C MET A 14 5.16 11.90 41.09
N ALA A 15 6.34 12.51 41.10
CA ALA A 15 7.08 12.91 39.90
C ALA A 15 8.56 12.56 40.15
N SER A 16 9.04 11.50 39.51
CA SER A 16 10.45 11.18 39.20
C SER A 16 10.55 9.70 38.81
N ARG A 17 11.45 9.40 37.85
CA ARG A 17 11.72 8.10 37.20
C ARG A 17 10.76 7.71 36.06
N ILE A 18 10.91 8.42 34.94
CA ILE A 18 10.75 7.84 33.61
C ILE A 18 12.12 7.21 33.25
N PRO A 19 12.21 5.95 32.75
CA PRO A 19 13.46 5.38 32.27
C PRO A 19 13.92 6.03 30.94
N SER A 20 15.22 6.06 30.67
CA SER A 20 15.78 6.45 29.37
C SER A 20 15.47 5.40 28.30
N LEU A 21 15.16 5.84 27.08
CA LEU A 21 14.65 5.04 25.95
C LEU A 21 15.62 3.99 25.36
N GLY A 22 16.84 3.82 25.90
CA GLY A 22 17.90 3.00 25.30
C GLY A 22 17.85 1.49 25.56
N ASP A 23 16.74 0.93 26.08
CA ASP A 23 16.69 -0.47 26.57
C ASP A 23 15.31 -1.14 26.39
N LEU A 24 14.52 -0.70 25.40
CA LEU A 24 13.20 -1.29 25.09
C LEU A 24 13.30 -2.32 23.96
N SER A 25 12.84 -3.55 24.23
CA SER A 25 12.77 -4.59 23.20
C SER A 25 11.70 -4.27 22.15
N ARG A 26 11.89 -4.69 20.89
CA ARG A 26 10.95 -4.52 19.74
C ARG A 26 9.49 -4.91 20.09
N ARG A 27 9.32 -5.91 20.96
CA ARG A 27 8.01 -6.39 21.46
C ARG A 27 7.27 -5.39 22.37
N GLN A 28 7.99 -4.46 23.03
CA GLN A 28 7.42 -3.41 23.86
C GLN A 28 7.11 -2.12 23.08
N VAL A 29 7.86 -1.85 22.00
CA VAL A 29 7.55 -0.75 21.08
C VAL A 29 6.24 -1.01 20.33
N LEU A 30 6.03 -2.23 19.84
CA LEU A 30 4.76 -2.65 19.23
C LEU A 30 3.59 -2.63 20.23
N ALA A 31 3.84 -2.98 21.49
CA ALA A 31 2.83 -2.87 22.54
C ALA A 31 2.49 -1.40 22.91
N ALA A 32 3.42 -0.46 22.70
CA ALA A 32 3.17 0.97 22.90
C ALA A 32 2.40 1.59 21.72
N LEU A 33 2.79 1.28 20.48
CA LEU A 33 2.06 1.69 19.27
C LEU A 33 0.61 1.16 19.28
N GLY A 34 0.41 -0.10 19.68
CA GLY A 34 -0.92 -0.68 19.92
C GLY A 34 -1.73 -0.07 21.06
N THR A 35 -1.21 0.93 21.79
CA THR A 35 -1.95 1.68 22.82
C THR A 35 -2.21 3.15 22.49
N VAL A 36 -1.61 3.70 21.43
CA VAL A 36 -1.91 5.06 20.96
C VAL A 36 -3.15 5.07 20.05
N GLY A 37 -3.37 4.01 19.26
CA GLY A 37 -4.55 3.85 18.40
C GLY A 37 -5.80 3.26 19.07
N VAL A 38 -5.81 2.97 20.38
CA VAL A 38 -6.94 2.24 21.04
C VAL A 38 -7.48 3.00 22.25
N VAL A 39 -7.76 4.30 22.08
CA VAL A 39 -8.48 5.11 23.07
C VAL A 39 -9.97 5.24 22.69
N GLY A 40 -10.71 4.14 22.83
CA GLY A 40 -12.16 4.23 23.04
C GLY A 40 -13.10 3.92 21.86
N GLY A 41 -12.76 2.95 21.03
CA GLY A 41 -13.72 2.26 20.16
C GLY A 41 -13.80 0.78 20.52
N GLY A 42 -14.97 0.28 20.89
CA GLY A 42 -15.21 -1.17 20.84
C GLY A 42 -15.57 -1.52 19.40
N ALA A 43 -15.04 -2.63 18.88
CA ALA A 43 -15.53 -3.23 17.65
C ALA A 43 -16.96 -3.76 17.89
N VAL A 44 -17.93 -2.85 17.76
CA VAL A 44 -19.28 -3.18 17.34
C VAL A 44 -19.20 -3.30 15.82
N ALA A 45 -19.91 -4.26 15.23
CA ALA A 45 -20.10 -4.29 13.77
C ALA A 45 -20.47 -2.87 13.29
N GLY A 46 -19.76 -2.40 12.27
CA GLY A 46 -19.79 -1.01 11.82
C GLY A 46 -21.07 -0.65 11.08
N GLY A 47 -22.22 -0.72 11.77
CA GLY A 47 -23.45 -0.09 11.30
C GLY A 47 -23.16 1.38 11.04
N SER A 48 -23.20 1.76 9.76
CA SER A 48 -22.71 3.05 9.30
C SER A 48 -23.37 4.20 10.08
N LEU A 49 -22.62 5.28 10.34
CA LEU A 49 -23.14 6.45 11.07
C LEU A 49 -24.24 7.21 10.28
N LEU A 50 -24.47 6.81 9.04
CA LEU A 50 -25.66 7.06 8.25
C LEU A 50 -26.48 5.78 8.23
N GLY A 51 -27.73 5.82 8.73
CA GLY A 51 -28.53 4.62 8.95
C GLY A 51 -28.69 3.79 7.68
N GLU A 52 -28.55 2.47 7.83
CA GLU A 52 -28.71 1.49 6.75
C GLU A 52 -30.09 1.68 6.07
N PRO A 53 -30.16 1.55 4.73
CA PRO A 53 -31.42 1.69 4.02
C PRO A 53 -32.40 0.61 4.46
N GLU A 54 -33.54 1.02 5.03
CA GLU A 54 -34.61 0.10 5.44
C GLU A 54 -35.07 -0.74 4.23
N PRO A 55 -35.11 -2.10 4.35
CA PRO A 55 -35.45 -2.98 3.23
C PRO A 55 -36.78 -2.63 2.57
N ILE A 56 -36.83 -2.73 1.24
CA ILE A 56 -38.07 -2.50 0.49
C ILE A 56 -39.03 -3.68 0.74
N GLU A 57 -40.33 -3.39 0.89
CA GLU A 57 -41.36 -4.44 1.03
C GLU A 57 -41.47 -5.27 -0.26
N THR A 58 -41.20 -6.57 -0.14
CA THR A 58 -41.18 -7.56 -1.24
C THR A 58 -42.17 -8.70 -0.98
N THR A 59 -42.41 -9.54 -1.99
CA THR A 59 -43.28 -10.73 -1.91
C THR A 59 -42.64 -11.93 -2.60
N THR A 60 -43.02 -13.16 -2.21
CA THR A 60 -42.62 -14.38 -2.94
C THR A 60 -43.71 -14.78 -3.95
N PRO A 61 -43.39 -15.08 -5.22
CA PRO A 61 -44.32 -15.67 -6.18
C PRO A 61 -44.86 -17.05 -5.74
N ASP A 62 -45.80 -17.62 -6.49
CA ASP A 62 -46.22 -19.00 -6.23
C ASP A 62 -45.12 -20.02 -6.57
N ASP A 63 -45.18 -21.20 -5.94
CA ASP A 63 -44.17 -22.25 -6.03
C ASP A 63 -43.80 -22.63 -7.48
N ASN A 64 -44.79 -22.68 -8.39
CA ASN A 64 -44.56 -23.07 -9.79
C ASN A 64 -43.86 -21.96 -10.57
N THR A 65 -44.28 -20.70 -10.39
CA THR A 65 -43.61 -19.54 -10.97
C THR A 65 -42.16 -19.43 -10.45
N SER A 66 -41.96 -19.66 -9.15
CA SER A 66 -40.64 -19.63 -8.51
C SER A 66 -39.72 -20.73 -9.06
N GLN A 67 -40.23 -21.95 -9.23
CA GLN A 67 -39.49 -23.07 -9.82
C GLN A 67 -39.15 -22.81 -11.30
N GLU A 68 -40.10 -22.33 -12.12
CA GLU A 68 -39.86 -22.03 -13.55
C GLU A 68 -38.79 -20.93 -13.74
N LEU A 69 -38.72 -19.94 -12.84
CA LEU A 69 -37.66 -18.92 -12.83
C LEU A 69 -36.31 -19.50 -12.40
N ALA A 70 -36.29 -20.33 -11.35
CA ALA A 70 -35.06 -20.98 -10.88
C ALA A 70 -34.45 -21.94 -11.92
N GLU A 71 -35.25 -22.82 -12.51
CA GLU A 71 -34.79 -23.73 -13.57
C GLU A 71 -34.27 -22.98 -14.82
N ARG A 72 -34.84 -21.81 -15.13
CA ARG A 72 -34.44 -20.99 -16.28
C ARG A 72 -33.07 -20.35 -16.07
N HIS A 73 -32.86 -19.69 -14.93
CA HIS A 73 -31.71 -18.82 -14.68
C HIS A 73 -30.57 -19.47 -13.88
N ALA A 74 -30.69 -20.74 -13.47
CA ALA A 74 -29.69 -21.44 -12.69
C ALA A 74 -28.28 -21.41 -13.34
N PRO A 75 -27.22 -21.05 -12.59
CA PRO A 75 -25.88 -20.85 -13.12
C PRO A 75 -25.14 -22.15 -13.48
N THR A 76 -24.08 -22.01 -14.26
CA THR A 76 -23.00 -23.02 -14.32
C THR A 76 -21.89 -22.60 -13.37
N LEU A 77 -21.37 -23.51 -12.53
CA LEU A 77 -20.34 -23.21 -11.53
C LEU A 77 -18.99 -23.80 -11.97
N TYR A 78 -17.92 -23.00 -11.89
CA TYR A 78 -16.56 -23.35 -12.27
C TYR A 78 -15.62 -23.21 -11.07
N PHE A 79 -15.15 -24.34 -10.54
CA PHE A 79 -14.29 -24.37 -9.36
C PHE A 79 -12.81 -24.38 -9.76
N GLY A 80 -11.92 -24.04 -8.84
CA GLY A 80 -10.47 -24.21 -9.07
C GLY A 80 -10.05 -25.66 -8.90
N ALA A 81 -8.97 -26.08 -9.58
CA ALA A 81 -8.45 -27.46 -9.54
C ALA A 81 -7.93 -27.91 -8.15
N ARG A 82 -7.83 -26.99 -7.19
CA ARG A 82 -7.48 -27.26 -5.78
C ARG A 82 -8.67 -27.19 -4.82
N GLU A 83 -9.89 -26.93 -5.31
CA GLU A 83 -11.09 -26.86 -4.49
C GLU A 83 -11.38 -28.19 -3.77
N LYS A 84 -11.89 -28.08 -2.54
CA LYS A 84 -12.21 -29.16 -1.63
C LYS A 84 -13.68 -29.14 -1.20
N TRP A 85 -14.30 -27.96 -1.08
CA TRP A 85 -15.63 -27.78 -0.50
C TRP A 85 -16.61 -27.25 -1.55
N PHE A 86 -17.15 -28.17 -2.33
CA PHE A 86 -18.17 -27.89 -3.32
C PHE A 86 -19.57 -27.75 -2.69
N PRO A 87 -20.45 -26.91 -3.26
CA PRO A 87 -21.82 -26.72 -2.79
C PRO A 87 -22.59 -28.03 -2.64
N THR A 88 -23.24 -28.21 -1.49
CA THR A 88 -23.92 -29.45 -1.08
C THR A 88 -25.25 -29.15 -0.40
N ASP A 89 -26.18 -30.11 -0.40
CA ASP A 89 -27.41 -30.00 0.40
C ASP A 89 -27.07 -30.01 1.91
N PRO A 90 -27.36 -28.92 2.68
CA PRO A 90 -27.02 -28.86 4.10
C PRO A 90 -27.79 -29.89 4.94
N ARG A 91 -28.97 -30.36 4.49
CA ARG A 91 -29.83 -31.27 5.25
C ARG A 91 -29.16 -32.60 5.56
N GLU A 92 -28.25 -33.02 4.67
CA GLU A 92 -27.44 -34.24 4.80
C GLU A 92 -26.51 -34.27 6.02
N PHE A 93 -26.28 -33.12 6.65
CA PHE A 93 -25.37 -32.95 7.80
C PHE A 93 -26.06 -32.42 9.05
N THR A 94 -27.39 -32.27 9.02
CA THR A 94 -28.16 -31.73 10.16
C THR A 94 -28.16 -32.66 11.37
N THR A 95 -28.15 -32.06 12.56
CA THR A 95 -28.23 -32.74 13.85
C THR A 95 -29.39 -32.20 14.68
N GLN A 96 -29.91 -32.97 15.64
CA GLN A 96 -30.85 -32.42 16.62
C GLN A 96 -30.12 -32.00 17.90
N GLN A 97 -30.15 -30.71 18.22
CA GLN A 97 -29.60 -30.16 19.46
C GLN A 97 -30.73 -29.47 20.25
N ASP A 98 -30.89 -29.83 21.53
CA ASP A 98 -31.95 -29.38 22.46
C ASP A 98 -33.43 -29.39 21.98
N GLY A 99 -33.70 -30.02 20.83
CA GLY A 99 -35.02 -30.15 20.22
C GLY A 99 -35.18 -29.40 18.90
N GLU A 100 -34.16 -28.68 18.46
CA GLU A 100 -34.10 -27.92 17.21
C GLU A 100 -33.17 -28.62 16.21
N THR A 101 -33.27 -28.26 14.92
CA THR A 101 -32.43 -28.79 13.84
C THR A 101 -31.26 -27.83 13.65
N VAL A 102 -30.03 -28.30 13.84
CA VAL A 102 -28.82 -27.47 13.88
C VAL A 102 -27.77 -28.04 12.94
N LEU A 103 -27.07 -27.15 12.23
CA LEU A 103 -25.89 -27.51 11.45
C LEU A 103 -24.66 -27.36 12.37
N ASP A 104 -24.01 -28.48 12.66
CA ASP A 104 -22.85 -28.55 13.55
C ASP A 104 -21.57 -28.64 12.72
N GLY A 105 -20.65 -27.70 12.92
CA GLY A 105 -19.45 -27.53 12.09
C GLY A 105 -18.55 -28.76 12.08
N PHE A 106 -18.40 -29.44 13.22
CA PHE A 106 -17.66 -30.70 13.29
C PHE A 106 -18.35 -31.78 12.47
N THR A 107 -19.66 -31.95 12.67
CA THR A 107 -20.46 -32.95 11.97
C THR A 107 -20.47 -32.70 10.46
N ALA A 108 -20.67 -31.45 10.04
CA ALA A 108 -20.70 -31.05 8.64
C ALA A 108 -19.35 -31.28 7.96
N PHE A 109 -18.25 -30.79 8.52
CA PHE A 109 -16.93 -30.93 7.90
C PHE A 109 -16.45 -32.40 7.91
N ASP A 110 -16.61 -33.13 9.01
CA ASP A 110 -16.20 -34.54 9.10
C ASP A 110 -17.01 -35.46 8.18
N GLU A 111 -18.34 -35.34 8.17
CA GLU A 111 -19.20 -36.17 7.31
C GLU A 111 -19.10 -35.79 5.83
N TYR A 112 -18.89 -34.51 5.50
CA TYR A 112 -18.58 -34.09 4.13
C TYR A 112 -17.31 -34.78 3.64
N THR A 113 -16.22 -34.64 4.39
CA THR A 113 -14.90 -35.20 4.05
C THR A 113 -14.96 -36.72 3.95
N ARG A 114 -15.61 -37.38 4.93
CA ARG A 114 -15.83 -38.84 4.92
C ARG A 114 -16.59 -39.30 3.68
N ARG A 115 -17.69 -38.63 3.31
CA ARG A 115 -18.49 -38.98 2.12
C ARG A 115 -17.69 -38.77 0.83
N PHE A 116 -17.01 -37.63 0.68
CA PHE A 116 -16.18 -37.31 -0.47
C PHE A 116 -15.08 -38.36 -0.69
N MET A 117 -14.37 -38.76 0.38
CA MET A 117 -13.35 -39.82 0.32
C MET A 117 -13.92 -41.20 -0.05
N GLU A 118 -15.15 -41.52 0.38
CA GLU A 118 -15.78 -42.82 0.12
C GLU A 118 -16.32 -42.97 -1.32
N SER A 119 -16.83 -41.89 -1.92
CA SER A 119 -17.28 -41.85 -3.32
C SER A 119 -16.12 -41.61 -4.30
N GLY A 120 -15.25 -40.66 -3.97
CA GLY A 120 -14.38 -39.97 -4.93
C GLY A 120 -15.05 -38.79 -5.66
N ASP A 121 -16.33 -38.53 -5.34
CA ASP A 121 -17.21 -37.54 -5.99
C ASP A 121 -17.79 -36.57 -4.94
N PRO A 122 -18.02 -35.29 -5.27
CA PRO A 122 -18.69 -34.31 -4.41
C PRO A 122 -20.03 -34.83 -3.84
N PRO A 123 -20.25 -34.76 -2.51
CA PRO A 123 -21.47 -35.29 -1.90
C PRO A 123 -22.67 -34.38 -2.16
N ALA A 124 -23.80 -34.98 -2.54
CA ALA A 124 -25.12 -34.35 -2.70
C ALA A 124 -25.10 -32.88 -3.23
N PRO A 125 -24.56 -32.62 -4.45
CA PRO A 125 -24.46 -31.26 -4.97
C PRO A 125 -25.81 -30.56 -5.08
N ALA A 126 -25.92 -29.35 -4.52
CA ALA A 126 -27.17 -28.61 -4.52
C ALA A 126 -26.97 -27.09 -4.50
N ALA A 127 -27.97 -26.36 -4.99
CA ALA A 127 -28.13 -24.92 -4.80
C ALA A 127 -29.54 -24.63 -4.26
N CYS A 128 -29.61 -23.87 -3.17
CA CYS A 128 -30.89 -23.52 -2.54
C CYS A 128 -31.44 -22.23 -3.17
N TYR A 129 -32.65 -22.24 -3.74
CA TYR A 129 -33.20 -21.07 -4.43
C TYR A 129 -34.31 -20.37 -3.65
N HIS A 130 -34.35 -19.04 -3.75
CA HIS A 130 -35.43 -18.17 -3.28
C HIS A 130 -35.82 -17.18 -4.39
N VAL A 131 -37.07 -16.72 -4.41
CA VAL A 131 -37.56 -15.80 -5.44
C VAL A 131 -38.30 -14.64 -4.79
N VAL A 132 -37.86 -13.42 -5.10
CA VAL A 132 -38.31 -12.17 -4.51
C VAL A 132 -38.89 -11.27 -5.60
N GLU A 133 -40.20 -11.09 -5.59
CA GLU A 133 -40.94 -10.15 -6.46
C GLU A 133 -41.04 -8.79 -5.79
N TYR A 134 -40.84 -7.71 -6.55
CA TYR A 134 -41.07 -6.35 -6.09
C TYR A 134 -42.48 -5.88 -6.49
N PRO A 135 -43.43 -5.70 -5.55
CA PRO A 135 -44.81 -5.37 -5.85
C PRO A 135 -44.95 -4.05 -6.64
N ASP A 136 -45.90 -4.03 -7.59
CA ASP A 136 -46.16 -2.91 -8.51
C ASP A 136 -44.95 -2.51 -9.40
N ARG A 137 -43.87 -3.31 -9.45
CA ARG A 137 -42.73 -3.16 -10.36
C ARG A 137 -42.65 -4.37 -11.31
N SER A 138 -42.13 -4.18 -12.52
CA SER A 138 -41.89 -5.27 -13.49
C SER A 138 -40.56 -5.99 -13.22
N LEU A 139 -40.28 -6.34 -11.96
CA LEU A 139 -38.98 -6.88 -11.54
C LEU A 139 -39.14 -8.00 -10.50
N VAL A 140 -38.41 -9.09 -10.72
CA VAL A 140 -38.21 -10.19 -9.77
C VAL A 140 -36.70 -10.45 -9.62
N ALA A 141 -36.27 -10.89 -8.45
CA ALA A 141 -34.92 -11.37 -8.20
C ALA A 141 -34.95 -12.86 -7.83
N VAL A 142 -34.17 -13.67 -8.54
CA VAL A 142 -33.95 -15.08 -8.22
C VAL A 142 -32.62 -15.19 -7.48
N GLN A 143 -32.66 -15.65 -6.24
CA GLN A 143 -31.49 -15.88 -5.40
C GLN A 143 -31.09 -17.36 -5.49
N TYR A 144 -29.81 -17.65 -5.68
CA TYR A 144 -29.23 -18.98 -5.54
C TYR A 144 -28.20 -18.95 -4.42
N TRP A 145 -28.48 -19.65 -3.33
CA TRP A 145 -27.65 -19.78 -2.15
C TRP A 145 -26.88 -21.10 -2.18
N PHE A 146 -25.56 -21.03 -2.08
CA PHE A 146 -24.64 -22.16 -2.16
C PHE A 146 -24.07 -22.45 -0.78
N TYR A 147 -24.33 -23.64 -0.23
CA TYR A 147 -23.80 -24.05 1.06
C TYR A 147 -22.54 -24.91 0.90
N SER A 148 -21.42 -24.47 1.46
CA SER A 148 -20.20 -25.27 1.61
C SER A 148 -19.99 -25.66 3.07
N ALA A 149 -19.37 -26.82 3.31
CA ALA A 149 -19.20 -27.34 4.66
C ALA A 149 -18.15 -26.59 5.50
N PHE A 150 -17.20 -25.91 4.86
CA PHE A 150 -16.05 -25.26 5.47
C PHE A 150 -15.46 -24.21 4.50
N ASP A 151 -14.97 -23.07 5.01
CA ASP A 151 -14.18 -22.07 4.28
C ASP A 151 -12.72 -22.12 4.80
N GLN A 152 -11.75 -22.13 3.88
CA GLN A 152 -10.32 -22.02 4.18
C GLN A 152 -9.62 -20.88 3.41
N PHE A 153 -10.14 -19.66 3.48
CA PHE A 153 -9.43 -18.48 2.97
C PHE A 153 -8.23 -18.07 3.86
N THR A 154 -7.45 -17.09 3.38
CA THR A 154 -6.25 -16.59 4.08
C THR A 154 -6.57 -15.85 5.38
N THR A 155 -7.67 -15.09 5.39
CA THR A 155 -8.10 -14.24 6.52
C THR A 155 -9.57 -14.40 6.87
N ASN A 156 -10.26 -15.34 6.21
CA ASN A 156 -11.67 -15.67 6.42
C ASN A 156 -11.80 -17.19 6.42
N PHE A 157 -11.70 -17.86 7.57
CA PHE A 157 -11.80 -19.33 7.60
C PHE A 157 -12.70 -19.74 8.75
N HIS A 158 -13.76 -20.46 8.41
CA HIS A 158 -14.84 -20.77 9.33
C HIS A 158 -15.56 -22.06 8.99
N TRP A 159 -16.25 -22.60 10.00
CA TRP A 159 -17.24 -23.64 9.81
C TRP A 159 -18.41 -23.12 9.00
N HIS A 160 -18.89 -23.91 8.04
CA HIS A 160 -19.97 -23.53 7.13
C HIS A 160 -19.59 -22.36 6.22
N ASP A 161 -20.23 -22.27 5.05
CA ASP A 161 -20.22 -21.07 4.24
C ASP A 161 -21.51 -20.96 3.41
N TRP A 162 -21.92 -19.73 3.09
CA TRP A 162 -23.13 -19.41 2.33
C TRP A 162 -22.90 -18.22 1.39
N GLU A 163 -22.54 -18.52 0.14
CA GLU A 163 -22.46 -17.53 -0.94
C GLU A 163 -23.80 -17.45 -1.71
N VAL A 164 -24.07 -16.32 -2.35
CA VAL A 164 -25.33 -16.02 -3.05
C VAL A 164 -25.12 -15.36 -4.42
N LEU A 165 -25.89 -15.81 -5.41
CA LEU A 165 -26.09 -15.14 -6.68
C LEU A 165 -27.52 -14.59 -6.75
N HIS A 166 -27.66 -13.27 -6.97
CA HIS A 166 -28.93 -12.64 -7.34
C HIS A 166 -29.00 -12.46 -8.85
N VAL A 167 -30.10 -12.92 -9.44
CA VAL A 167 -30.46 -12.69 -10.84
C VAL A 167 -31.74 -11.84 -10.89
N PHE A 168 -31.58 -10.55 -11.18
CA PHE A 168 -32.70 -9.66 -11.43
C PHE A 168 -33.24 -9.88 -12.84
N VAL A 169 -34.55 -10.10 -12.98
CA VAL A 169 -35.24 -10.40 -14.24
C VAL A 169 -36.40 -9.43 -14.42
N ASP A 170 -36.50 -8.83 -15.61
CA ASP A 170 -37.65 -8.02 -15.99
C ASP A 170 -38.83 -8.92 -16.33
N THR A 171 -39.96 -8.73 -15.66
CA THR A 171 -41.12 -9.61 -15.79
C THR A 171 -42.02 -9.30 -16.99
N GLU A 172 -41.76 -8.23 -17.76
CA GLU A 172 -42.41 -7.95 -19.03
C GLU A 172 -41.66 -8.53 -20.24
N SER A 173 -40.32 -8.53 -20.21
CA SER A 173 -39.48 -9.13 -21.27
C SER A 173 -39.09 -10.58 -21.03
N GLU A 174 -39.11 -11.05 -19.77
CA GLU A 174 -38.53 -12.32 -19.30
C GLU A 174 -37.00 -12.42 -19.50
N GLU A 175 -36.31 -11.27 -19.63
CA GLU A 175 -34.85 -11.17 -19.81
C GLU A 175 -34.15 -10.74 -18.50
N PRO A 176 -32.94 -11.27 -18.20
CA PRO A 176 -32.15 -10.83 -17.06
C PRO A 176 -31.65 -9.39 -17.26
N VAL A 177 -31.70 -8.60 -16.18
CA VAL A 177 -31.34 -7.18 -16.15
C VAL A 177 -30.02 -6.95 -15.44
N LEU A 178 -29.78 -7.66 -14.35
CA LEU A 178 -28.60 -7.50 -13.51
C LEU A 178 -28.26 -8.84 -12.85
N TYR A 179 -27.00 -9.23 -12.95
CA TYR A 179 -26.43 -10.26 -12.07
C TYR A 179 -25.67 -9.57 -10.93
N VAL A 180 -25.75 -10.14 -9.72
CA VAL A 180 -24.96 -9.74 -8.55
C VAL A 180 -24.50 -11.03 -7.87
N ALA A 181 -23.20 -11.30 -7.86
CA ALA A 181 -22.60 -12.44 -7.19
C ALA A 181 -21.83 -11.97 -5.95
N SER A 182 -22.09 -12.61 -4.81
CA SER A 182 -21.50 -12.21 -3.54
C SER A 182 -19.99 -12.45 -3.47
N ALA A 183 -19.35 -11.59 -2.70
CA ALA A 183 -17.90 -11.50 -2.64
C ALA A 183 -17.43 -11.33 -1.18
N HIS A 184 -17.61 -12.40 -0.38
CA HIS A 184 -17.41 -12.50 1.08
C HIS A 184 -18.24 -11.54 1.96
N SER A 185 -18.05 -10.23 1.87
CA SER A 185 -18.54 -9.27 2.88
C SER A 185 -19.43 -8.19 2.28
N THR A 186 -20.53 -7.86 2.97
CA THR A 186 -21.40 -6.72 2.64
C THR A 186 -20.66 -5.37 2.65
N SER A 187 -19.48 -5.32 3.25
CA SER A 187 -18.63 -4.15 3.31
C SER A 187 -17.73 -3.97 2.08
N VAL A 188 -17.71 -4.90 1.13
CA VAL A 188 -16.92 -4.78 -0.11
C VAL A 188 -17.81 -4.97 -1.35
N PRO A 189 -17.61 -4.21 -2.44
CA PRO A 189 -18.42 -4.35 -3.65
C PRO A 189 -18.47 -5.76 -4.25
N ASN A 190 -19.69 -6.20 -4.57
CA ASN A 190 -19.99 -7.48 -5.20
C ASN A 190 -19.58 -7.50 -6.69
N ASN A 191 -19.53 -8.69 -7.30
CA ASN A 191 -19.34 -8.81 -8.75
C ASN A 191 -20.69 -8.62 -9.45
N GLU A 192 -20.80 -7.60 -10.30
CA GLU A 192 -22.09 -7.18 -10.86
C GLU A 192 -22.09 -7.07 -12.40
N PHE A 193 -23.21 -7.35 -13.05
CA PHE A 193 -23.28 -7.21 -14.51
C PHE A 193 -24.66 -6.79 -15.01
N LEU A 194 -24.77 -5.53 -15.40
CA LEU A 194 -25.97 -4.93 -15.97
C LEU A 194 -26.13 -5.26 -17.46
N ASP A 195 -27.36 -5.57 -17.87
CA ASP A 195 -27.79 -5.93 -19.22
C ASP A 195 -27.06 -7.15 -19.86
N PRO A 196 -27.05 -8.34 -19.20
CA PRO A 196 -26.42 -9.54 -19.74
C PRO A 196 -27.09 -10.06 -21.02
N GLU A 197 -26.28 -10.33 -22.07
CA GLU A 197 -26.74 -10.99 -23.29
C GLU A 197 -27.06 -12.49 -23.08
N THR A 198 -26.58 -13.10 -21.99
CA THR A 198 -26.85 -14.50 -21.65
C THR A 198 -28.01 -14.63 -20.67
N THR A 199 -28.84 -15.67 -20.82
CA THR A 199 -29.95 -15.94 -19.88
C THR A 199 -29.46 -16.56 -18.57
N ARG A 200 -28.38 -17.35 -18.63
CA ARG A 200 -27.77 -18.07 -17.51
C ARG A 200 -26.35 -17.55 -17.26
N PRO A 201 -26.04 -17.07 -16.04
CA PRO A 201 -24.69 -16.67 -15.69
C PRO A 201 -23.77 -17.89 -15.54
N SER A 202 -22.48 -17.64 -15.68
CA SER A 202 -21.43 -18.53 -15.20
C SER A 202 -20.90 -17.95 -13.89
N ILE A 203 -20.66 -18.80 -12.90
CA ILE A 203 -20.05 -18.42 -11.63
C ILE A 203 -18.69 -19.10 -11.51
N ILE A 204 -17.66 -18.31 -11.26
CA ILE A 204 -16.29 -18.76 -11.09
C ILE A 204 -16.00 -18.63 -9.60
N SER A 205 -16.02 -19.76 -8.89
CA SER A 205 -15.91 -19.80 -7.43
C SER A 205 -14.43 -19.87 -7.04
N GLU A 206 -13.99 -18.93 -6.20
CA GLU A 206 -12.61 -18.83 -5.74
C GLU A 206 -12.23 -19.95 -4.76
N ILE A 207 -11.00 -20.45 -4.88
CA ILE A 207 -10.53 -21.64 -4.16
C ILE A 207 -10.62 -21.43 -2.64
N GLY A 208 -11.37 -22.30 -1.97
CA GLY A 208 -11.54 -22.37 -0.52
C GLY A 208 -12.34 -21.23 0.12
N SER A 209 -12.53 -20.12 -0.60
CA SER A 209 -13.21 -18.89 -0.14
C SER A 209 -14.61 -18.73 -0.74
N HIS A 210 -14.93 -19.52 -1.77
CA HIS A 210 -16.16 -19.58 -2.55
C HIS A 210 -16.65 -18.29 -3.23
N SER A 211 -16.03 -17.14 -2.92
CA SER A 211 -16.30 -15.81 -3.48
C SER A 211 -16.48 -15.89 -4.99
N SER A 212 -17.61 -15.36 -5.43
CA SER A 212 -18.17 -15.71 -6.73
C SER A 212 -17.92 -14.61 -7.75
N ALA A 213 -17.01 -14.89 -8.67
CA ALA A 213 -16.79 -14.12 -9.89
C ALA A 213 -17.85 -14.46 -10.95
N LEU A 214 -18.16 -13.51 -11.84
CA LEU A 214 -19.03 -13.74 -13.01
C LEU A 214 -18.17 -14.17 -14.22
N GLY A 215 -18.69 -15.09 -15.04
CA GLY A 215 -18.13 -15.49 -16.33
C GLY A 215 -19.15 -15.22 -17.44
N VAL A 216 -19.20 -13.98 -17.91
CA VAL A 216 -20.28 -13.43 -18.75
C VAL A 216 -19.79 -12.97 -20.12
N ASN A 217 -18.47 -12.84 -20.31
CA ASN A 217 -17.84 -12.74 -21.61
C ASN A 217 -17.75 -14.11 -22.35
N ASP A 218 -17.08 -14.17 -23.51
CA ASP A 218 -16.96 -15.39 -24.32
C ASP A 218 -16.12 -16.52 -23.66
N GLN A 219 -15.33 -16.23 -22.61
CA GLN A 219 -14.53 -17.16 -21.82
C GLN A 219 -15.19 -17.42 -20.45
N ARG A 220 -16.24 -18.26 -20.47
CA ARG A 220 -17.14 -18.50 -19.32
C ARG A 220 -16.49 -19.11 -18.07
N ASP A 221 -15.33 -19.74 -18.21
CA ASP A 221 -14.60 -20.43 -17.15
C ASP A 221 -13.43 -19.63 -16.55
N SER A 222 -13.17 -18.42 -17.06
CA SER A 222 -12.11 -17.51 -16.59
C SER A 222 -12.65 -16.11 -16.29
N PHE A 223 -12.14 -15.48 -15.24
CA PHE A 223 -12.59 -14.16 -14.82
C PHE A 223 -11.72 -13.02 -15.37
N GLN A 224 -12.34 -11.96 -15.89
CA GLN A 224 -11.62 -10.78 -16.38
C GLN A 224 -12.24 -9.45 -15.88
N ARG A 225 -11.52 -8.75 -15.00
CA ARG A 225 -11.92 -7.49 -14.35
C ARG A 225 -11.90 -6.27 -15.29
N VAL A 226 -11.09 -6.32 -16.33
CA VAL A 226 -10.88 -5.23 -17.32
C VAL A 226 -10.93 -5.78 -18.75
N PRO A 227 -11.30 -4.99 -19.77
CA PRO A 227 -11.42 -5.46 -21.15
C PRO A 227 -10.04 -5.66 -21.79
N LEU A 228 -9.48 -6.84 -21.60
CA LEU A 228 -8.28 -7.33 -22.25
C LEU A 228 -8.64 -8.26 -23.42
N ASP A 229 -7.70 -8.43 -24.34
CA ASP A 229 -7.75 -9.33 -25.52
C ASP A 229 -9.00 -9.26 -26.41
N GLY A 230 -9.79 -8.18 -26.30
CA GLY A 230 -11.01 -7.94 -27.08
C GLY A 230 -12.29 -8.45 -26.42
N LEU A 231 -12.21 -8.96 -25.20
CA LEU A 231 -13.35 -9.35 -24.36
C LEU A 231 -13.88 -8.15 -23.57
N ILE A 232 -15.13 -8.24 -23.11
CA ILE A 232 -15.73 -7.33 -22.13
C ILE A 232 -15.31 -7.73 -20.72
N ALA A 233 -15.35 -6.80 -19.77
CA ALA A 233 -15.07 -7.08 -18.36
C ALA A 233 -16.29 -7.69 -17.66
N ASP A 234 -16.09 -8.70 -16.81
CA ASP A 234 -17.18 -9.47 -16.20
C ASP A 234 -17.87 -8.78 -15.01
N ILE A 235 -17.33 -7.67 -14.49
CA ILE A 235 -17.76 -7.09 -13.20
C ILE A 235 -18.42 -5.71 -13.23
N THR A 236 -18.35 -5.00 -14.35
CA THR A 236 -19.33 -3.98 -14.78
C THR A 236 -19.12 -3.77 -16.28
N ASN A 237 -20.19 -3.61 -17.06
CA ASN A 237 -20.11 -3.24 -18.49
C ASN A 237 -19.73 -1.76 -18.73
N GLY A 238 -18.95 -1.16 -17.82
CA GLY A 238 -18.47 0.21 -17.96
C GLY A 238 -17.44 0.36 -19.10
N PRO A 239 -17.27 1.58 -19.65
CA PRO A 239 -16.11 1.89 -20.49
C PRO A 239 -14.88 1.95 -19.59
N LEU A 240 -14.00 0.95 -19.70
CA LEU A 240 -12.79 0.83 -18.89
C LEU A 240 -11.57 1.10 -19.75
N GLU A 241 -10.86 2.19 -19.48
CA GLU A 241 -9.49 2.38 -19.96
C GLU A 241 -8.54 2.27 -18.77
N LEU A 242 -7.48 1.46 -18.89
CA LEU A 242 -6.47 1.27 -17.84
C LEU A 242 -5.74 2.58 -17.45
N ALA A 243 -5.85 3.61 -18.29
CA ALA A 243 -5.33 4.96 -18.06
C ALA A 243 -6.27 5.86 -17.24
N ASP A 244 -7.50 5.41 -16.94
CA ASP A 244 -8.50 6.14 -16.16
C ASP A 244 -8.91 5.30 -14.94
N LEU A 245 -8.17 5.48 -13.84
CA LEU A 245 -8.44 4.83 -12.55
C LEU A 245 -9.87 5.09 -12.04
N ALA A 246 -10.49 6.22 -12.39
CA ALA A 246 -11.85 6.54 -11.99
C ALA A 246 -12.91 5.74 -12.78
N SER A 247 -12.54 5.18 -13.94
CA SER A 247 -13.42 4.33 -14.75
C SER A 247 -13.52 2.89 -14.24
N LEU A 248 -12.41 2.35 -13.71
CA LEU A 248 -12.24 0.95 -13.26
C LEU A 248 -13.43 0.49 -12.41
N PRO A 249 -13.88 -0.76 -12.47
CA PRO A 249 -14.93 -1.23 -11.58
C PRO A 249 -14.34 -1.62 -10.24
N VAL A 250 -15.15 -1.52 -9.20
CA VAL A 250 -14.79 -2.03 -7.87
C VAL A 250 -15.58 -3.30 -7.68
N ALA A 251 -14.91 -4.43 -7.67
CA ALA A 251 -15.51 -5.70 -7.26
C ALA A 251 -14.46 -6.60 -6.60
N TYR A 252 -14.85 -7.19 -5.49
CA TYR A 252 -14.08 -8.16 -4.74
C TYR A 252 -14.14 -9.54 -5.40
N GLY A 253 -13.15 -10.38 -5.12
CA GLY A 253 -12.94 -11.66 -5.79
C GLY A 253 -11.52 -11.73 -6.29
N LEU A 254 -10.76 -12.69 -5.75
CA LEU A 254 -9.33 -12.78 -6.02
C LEU A 254 -9.09 -13.19 -7.48
N PRO A 255 -8.42 -12.34 -8.28
CA PRO A 255 -8.20 -12.64 -9.67
C PRO A 255 -6.95 -13.51 -9.84
N ARG A 256 -7.00 -14.77 -9.39
CA ARG A 256 -5.89 -15.70 -9.62
C ARG A 256 -5.65 -15.96 -11.10
N ASP A 257 -6.71 -15.86 -11.92
CA ASP A 257 -6.65 -15.93 -13.38
C ASP A 257 -5.93 -14.70 -13.98
N GLU A 258 -6.03 -13.52 -13.34
CA GLU A 258 -5.27 -12.30 -13.72
C GLU A 258 -3.88 -12.23 -13.04
N GLY A 259 -3.45 -13.29 -12.34
CA GLY A 259 -2.09 -13.45 -11.82
C GLY A 259 -1.88 -13.21 -10.33
N PHE A 260 -2.93 -12.90 -9.56
CA PHE A 260 -2.78 -12.71 -8.10
C PHE A 260 -2.47 -14.02 -7.37
N ARG A 261 -1.60 -13.95 -6.35
CA ARG A 261 -1.11 -15.09 -5.56
C ARG A 261 -1.17 -14.79 -4.07
N LEU A 262 -2.18 -15.31 -3.38
CA LEU A 262 -2.23 -15.40 -1.92
C LEU A 262 -1.99 -16.84 -1.44
N PRO A 263 -1.12 -17.05 -0.44
CA PRO A 263 -1.07 -18.29 0.31
C PRO A 263 -2.19 -18.32 1.36
N PHE A 264 -2.82 -19.47 1.54
CA PHE A 264 -3.89 -19.69 2.51
C PHE A 264 -3.36 -19.93 3.93
N ALA A 265 -4.19 -19.69 4.96
CA ALA A 265 -3.87 -20.06 6.33
C ALA A 265 -4.26 -21.53 6.60
N VAL A 266 -3.54 -22.23 7.48
CA VAL A 266 -4.02 -23.48 8.08
C VAL A 266 -4.80 -23.12 9.36
N PRO A 267 -6.09 -23.45 9.47
CA PRO A 267 -6.87 -23.14 10.67
C PRO A 267 -6.42 -23.95 11.88
N GLU A 268 -6.42 -23.31 13.03
CA GLU A 268 -6.13 -23.87 14.35
C GLU A 268 -7.41 -23.90 15.21
N LEU A 269 -7.49 -24.86 16.12
CA LEU A 269 -8.45 -24.90 17.22
C LEU A 269 -7.74 -25.33 18.51
N ASP A 270 -7.98 -24.61 19.61
CA ASP A 270 -7.45 -24.92 20.95
C ASP A 270 -5.90 -25.11 21.01
N GLY A 271 -5.15 -24.47 20.10
CA GLY A 271 -3.69 -24.53 20.05
C GLY A 271 -3.08 -25.59 19.12
N GLN A 272 -3.88 -26.34 18.34
CA GLN A 272 -3.42 -27.34 17.37
C GLN A 272 -4.17 -27.20 16.02
N PRO A 273 -3.59 -27.61 14.88
CA PRO A 273 -4.28 -27.56 13.59
C PRO A 273 -5.64 -28.26 13.64
N VAL A 274 -6.66 -27.71 12.96
CA VAL A 274 -8.06 -28.15 13.11
C VAL A 274 -8.27 -29.66 12.87
N TYR A 275 -7.52 -30.26 11.94
CA TYR A 275 -7.54 -31.70 11.63
C TYR A 275 -6.97 -32.61 12.75
N GLU A 276 -6.42 -32.05 13.84
CA GLU A 276 -5.94 -32.82 15.00
C GLU A 276 -6.98 -32.94 16.13
N ASP A 277 -8.17 -32.34 16.00
CA ASP A 277 -9.25 -32.47 16.98
C ASP A 277 -9.90 -33.87 16.94
N ASP A 278 -10.06 -34.51 18.11
CA ASP A 278 -10.69 -35.84 18.27
C ASP A 278 -12.13 -35.93 17.70
N ARG A 279 -12.80 -34.80 17.42
CA ARG A 279 -14.13 -34.71 16.79
C ARG A 279 -14.12 -34.78 15.26
N LEU A 280 -12.97 -34.68 14.60
CA LEU A 280 -12.82 -34.77 13.14
C LEU A 280 -12.05 -36.05 12.72
N PRO A 281 -12.50 -37.26 13.11
CA PRO A 281 -11.75 -38.50 12.90
C PRO A 281 -11.55 -38.90 11.43
N ASN A 282 -12.27 -38.28 10.48
CA ASN A 282 -12.14 -38.50 9.04
C ASN A 282 -11.41 -37.36 8.32
N VAL A 283 -11.04 -36.27 8.99
CA VAL A 283 -10.29 -35.15 8.38
C VAL A 283 -8.79 -35.34 8.62
N THR A 284 -7.99 -35.11 7.59
CA THR A 284 -6.53 -35.12 7.64
C THR A 284 -5.95 -33.86 7.00
N ALA A 285 -4.63 -33.67 7.11
CA ALA A 285 -3.94 -32.56 6.47
C ALA A 285 -4.06 -32.57 4.93
N ASP A 286 -4.30 -33.72 4.30
CA ASP A 286 -4.46 -33.84 2.84
C ASP A 286 -5.87 -33.41 2.37
N ASP A 287 -6.83 -33.27 3.30
CA ASP A 287 -8.21 -32.85 3.03
C ASP A 287 -8.39 -31.33 3.08
N LEU A 288 -7.42 -30.61 3.66
CA LEU A 288 -7.26 -29.16 3.53
C LEU A 288 -6.56 -28.77 2.21
N LEU A 289 -6.40 -27.46 2.00
CA LEU A 289 -5.56 -26.90 0.93
C LEU A 289 -4.07 -27.25 1.16
N ALA A 290 -3.37 -27.53 0.07
CA ALA A 290 -2.07 -28.18 0.10
C ALA A 290 -0.92 -27.31 0.66
N ALA A 291 0.15 -27.97 1.10
CA ALA A 291 1.32 -27.33 1.72
C ALA A 291 2.14 -26.41 0.80
N ASP A 292 1.96 -26.51 -0.53
CA ASP A 292 2.56 -25.61 -1.53
C ASP A 292 1.81 -24.28 -1.68
N VAL A 293 0.59 -24.19 -1.17
CA VAL A 293 -0.27 -23.00 -1.21
C VAL A 293 -0.67 -22.47 0.17
N THR A 294 -0.17 -23.07 1.26
CA THR A 294 -0.50 -22.65 2.64
C THR A 294 0.72 -22.13 3.41
N VAL A 295 0.47 -21.19 4.32
CA VAL A 295 1.46 -20.65 5.26
C VAL A 295 1.13 -21.04 6.70
N ARG A 296 2.19 -21.28 7.49
CA ARG A 296 2.11 -21.71 8.90
C ARG A 296 2.79 -20.72 9.86
N SER A 297 3.32 -19.60 9.37
CA SER A 297 3.85 -18.54 10.22
C SER A 297 3.64 -17.13 9.66
N PHE A 298 3.52 -16.15 10.56
CA PHE A 298 3.45 -14.73 10.20
C PHE A 298 4.73 -14.24 9.47
N SER A 299 5.87 -14.89 9.69
CA SER A 299 7.10 -14.64 8.93
C SER A 299 6.98 -15.05 7.46
N ASP A 300 6.25 -16.14 7.17
CA ASP A 300 6.04 -16.57 5.78
C ASP A 300 5.03 -15.64 5.06
N LEU A 301 4.08 -15.04 5.79
CA LEU A 301 3.27 -13.91 5.30
C LEU A 301 4.07 -12.62 5.10
N SER A 302 5.22 -12.46 5.75
CA SER A 302 6.08 -11.27 5.62
C SER A 302 6.99 -11.33 4.39
N SER A 303 7.04 -12.47 3.69
CA SER A 303 7.79 -12.69 2.46
C SER A 303 7.10 -13.80 1.65
N PRO A 304 6.01 -13.46 0.93
CA PRO A 304 5.10 -14.45 0.37
C PRO A 304 5.83 -15.32 -0.67
N PRO A 305 5.54 -16.64 -0.77
CA PRO A 305 6.29 -17.53 -1.64
C PRO A 305 6.14 -17.15 -3.12
N GLY A 306 7.25 -16.81 -3.77
CA GLY A 306 7.26 -16.38 -5.18
C GLY A 306 6.92 -17.49 -6.19
N ASP A 307 6.90 -18.74 -5.74
CA ASP A 307 6.59 -19.95 -6.49
C ASP A 307 5.12 -20.41 -6.34
N LEU A 308 4.26 -19.62 -5.69
CA LEU A 308 2.82 -19.88 -5.62
C LEU A 308 2.23 -20.11 -7.03
N PRO A 309 1.51 -21.23 -7.26
CA PRO A 309 0.91 -21.56 -8.54
C PRO A 309 -0.27 -20.64 -8.87
N MET A 310 -0.50 -20.42 -10.17
CA MET A 310 -1.73 -19.78 -10.64
C MET A 310 -2.94 -20.71 -10.44
N ARG A 311 -4.15 -20.14 -10.53
CA ARG A 311 -5.38 -20.92 -10.62
C ARG A 311 -5.40 -21.70 -11.94
N GLU A 312 -6.00 -22.89 -11.87
CA GLU A 312 -6.32 -23.74 -13.01
C GLU A 312 -7.78 -24.16 -12.82
N THR A 313 -8.58 -24.23 -13.89
CA THR A 313 -9.98 -24.66 -13.82
C THR A 313 -10.06 -26.15 -13.41
N GLY A 314 -10.88 -26.41 -12.40
CA GLY A 314 -11.18 -27.73 -11.86
C GLY A 314 -12.53 -28.25 -12.35
N TYR A 315 -13.34 -28.78 -11.43
CA TYR A 315 -14.65 -29.31 -11.77
C TYR A 315 -15.64 -28.23 -12.23
N THR A 316 -16.51 -28.61 -13.16
CA THR A 316 -17.64 -27.80 -13.64
C THR A 316 -18.97 -28.45 -13.24
N PHE A 317 -19.86 -27.67 -12.62
CA PHE A 317 -21.17 -28.12 -12.15
C PHE A 317 -22.30 -27.38 -12.89
N ALA A 318 -23.39 -28.07 -13.23
CA ALA A 318 -24.57 -27.49 -13.85
C ALA A 318 -25.88 -28.00 -13.21
N PRO A 319 -27.01 -27.27 -13.30
CA PRO A 319 -28.27 -27.73 -12.73
C PRO A 319 -28.76 -28.98 -13.45
N ALA A 320 -29.22 -29.98 -12.68
CA ALA A 320 -29.79 -31.22 -13.22
C ALA A 320 -30.95 -30.90 -14.17
N VAL A 321 -30.82 -31.27 -15.45
CA VAL A 321 -31.78 -30.86 -16.49
C VAL A 321 -32.97 -31.81 -16.51
N ALA A 322 -34.19 -31.27 -16.37
CA ALA A 322 -35.41 -32.03 -16.57
C ALA A 322 -35.49 -32.63 -17.98
N ASP A 323 -35.76 -33.94 -18.04
CA ASP A 323 -35.73 -34.80 -19.23
C ASP A 323 -36.67 -34.27 -20.35
N GLY A 324 -36.13 -33.51 -21.32
CA GLY A 324 -36.87 -33.01 -22.50
C GLY A 324 -36.54 -31.59 -22.98
N THR A 325 -35.73 -30.81 -22.27
CA THR A 325 -35.45 -29.40 -22.61
C THR A 325 -34.30 -29.23 -23.61
N GLU A 326 -34.51 -29.59 -24.89
CA GLU A 326 -33.55 -29.29 -25.97
C GLU A 326 -33.43 -27.77 -26.21
N GLY A 327 -32.26 -27.17 -25.93
CA GLY A 327 -31.91 -25.81 -26.39
C GLY A 327 -31.35 -24.83 -25.34
N THR A 328 -30.93 -25.29 -24.15
CA THR A 328 -30.58 -24.45 -22.99
C THR A 328 -29.22 -23.75 -23.00
N GLY A 329 -28.42 -23.87 -24.07
CA GLY A 329 -27.13 -23.17 -24.19
C GLY A 329 -26.03 -23.64 -23.22
N VAL A 330 -26.17 -24.83 -22.62
CA VAL A 330 -25.11 -25.49 -21.84
C VAL A 330 -24.07 -26.07 -22.81
N ASP A 331 -23.14 -25.22 -23.26
CA ASP A 331 -22.07 -25.55 -24.20
C ASP A 331 -20.81 -26.09 -23.47
N THR A 332 -20.95 -27.18 -22.71
CA THR A 332 -19.79 -27.94 -22.17
C THR A 332 -20.16 -29.40 -21.82
N GLU A 333 -19.16 -30.29 -21.85
CA GLU A 333 -19.20 -31.51 -21.02
C GLU A 333 -19.01 -31.04 -19.57
N VAL A 334 -20.02 -31.22 -18.72
CA VAL A 334 -19.95 -30.90 -17.28
C VAL A 334 -19.57 -32.13 -16.47
N ASP A 335 -18.85 -31.95 -15.36
CA ASP A 335 -18.40 -33.06 -14.53
C ASP A 335 -19.53 -33.58 -13.62
N TYR A 336 -20.30 -32.65 -13.04
CA TYR A 336 -21.36 -32.97 -12.08
C TYR A 336 -22.66 -32.18 -12.35
N GLU A 337 -23.78 -32.81 -12.02
CA GLU A 337 -25.09 -32.16 -11.94
C GLU A 337 -25.41 -31.81 -10.48
N TYR A 338 -26.10 -30.69 -10.24
CA TYR A 338 -26.59 -30.29 -8.92
C TYR A 338 -28.11 -30.12 -8.88
N ASP A 339 -28.71 -30.42 -7.72
CA ASP A 339 -30.14 -30.28 -7.48
C ASP A 339 -30.52 -28.82 -7.12
N LEU A 340 -31.65 -28.35 -7.66
CA LEU A 340 -32.27 -27.08 -7.24
C LEU A 340 -33.24 -27.34 -6.10
N VAL A 341 -32.91 -26.88 -4.90
CA VAL A 341 -33.70 -27.08 -3.68
C VAL A 341 -34.43 -25.78 -3.31
N PRO A 342 -35.75 -25.76 -3.10
CA PRO A 342 -36.42 -24.56 -2.59
C PRO A 342 -35.89 -24.22 -1.20
N ILE A 343 -35.53 -22.96 -0.92
CA ILE A 343 -34.95 -22.56 0.38
C ILE A 343 -35.85 -22.94 1.57
N GLU A 344 -37.18 -22.93 1.39
CA GLU A 344 -38.16 -23.34 2.41
C GLU A 344 -37.99 -24.79 2.87
N GLU A 345 -37.31 -25.66 2.10
CA GLU A 345 -36.99 -27.03 2.53
C GLU A 345 -35.80 -27.13 3.48
N VAL A 346 -34.99 -26.07 3.64
CA VAL A 346 -33.83 -26.01 4.57
C VAL A 346 -34.04 -25.05 5.75
N ARG A 347 -35.13 -24.27 5.75
CA ARG A 347 -35.48 -23.27 6.79
C ARG A 347 -35.90 -23.85 8.15
N ASP A 348 -35.88 -25.17 8.33
CA ASP A 348 -36.05 -25.79 9.65
C ASP A 348 -34.73 -25.83 10.45
N ILE A 349 -33.58 -25.59 9.80
CA ILE A 349 -32.30 -25.30 10.46
C ILE A 349 -32.45 -23.99 11.26
N THR A 350 -32.11 -24.01 12.56
CA THR A 350 -32.24 -22.83 13.44
C THR A 350 -30.93 -22.17 13.81
N GLU A 351 -29.78 -22.84 13.62
CA GLU A 351 -28.46 -22.33 13.99
C GLU A 351 -27.36 -22.99 13.15
N LEU A 352 -26.30 -22.23 12.83
CA LEU A 352 -25.00 -22.74 12.38
C LEU A 352 -24.05 -22.67 13.57
N THR A 353 -23.37 -23.78 13.91
CA THR A 353 -22.62 -23.88 15.17
C THR A 353 -21.18 -24.32 14.96
N GLY A 354 -20.25 -23.60 15.57
CA GLY A 354 -18.83 -23.97 15.60
C GLY A 354 -18.03 -23.00 16.49
N PRO A 355 -16.99 -23.47 17.20
CA PRO A 355 -16.11 -22.58 17.95
C PRO A 355 -15.33 -21.69 16.99
N GLN A 356 -15.01 -20.46 17.40
CA GLN A 356 -14.11 -19.59 16.64
C GLN A 356 -12.78 -20.30 16.37
N LEU A 357 -12.33 -20.28 15.11
CA LEU A 357 -11.02 -20.77 14.69
C LEU A 357 -9.93 -19.71 14.91
N SER A 358 -8.67 -20.13 14.97
CA SER A 358 -7.52 -19.23 15.12
C SER A 358 -6.43 -19.52 14.08
N PHE A 359 -5.47 -18.61 13.95
CA PHE A 359 -4.28 -18.84 13.14
C PHE A 359 -3.28 -19.73 13.89
N GLU A 360 -2.57 -20.63 13.19
CA GLU A 360 -1.48 -21.44 13.77
C GLU A 360 -0.30 -20.58 14.32
N PHE A 361 -0.25 -19.31 13.94
CA PHE A 361 0.75 -18.35 14.41
C PHE A 361 0.12 -17.24 15.25
N ALA A 362 0.88 -16.76 16.23
CA ALA A 362 0.42 -15.74 17.17
C ALA A 362 0.12 -14.39 16.50
N VAL A 363 -1.15 -14.15 16.17
CA VAL A 363 -1.70 -12.83 15.85
C VAL A 363 -1.92 -12.06 17.16
N PRO A 364 -1.69 -10.73 17.20
CA PRO A 364 -2.04 -9.94 18.38
C PRO A 364 -3.55 -10.01 18.64
N THR A 365 -3.97 -10.36 19.85
CA THR A 365 -5.40 -10.57 20.21
C THR A 365 -6.30 -9.38 19.85
N ALA A 366 -5.79 -8.15 19.84
CA ALA A 366 -6.57 -6.99 19.40
C ALA A 366 -6.87 -7.00 17.88
N ALA A 367 -5.95 -7.49 17.05
CA ALA A 367 -6.14 -7.66 15.61
C ALA A 367 -7.02 -8.89 15.31
N GLU A 368 -6.79 -10.01 16.00
CA GLU A 368 -7.60 -11.23 15.87
C GLU A 368 -9.06 -10.98 16.29
N ASN A 369 -9.29 -10.24 17.38
CA ASN A 369 -10.65 -9.81 17.78
C ASN A 369 -11.31 -8.87 16.76
N ALA A 370 -10.54 -8.10 15.99
CA ALA A 370 -11.09 -7.18 14.98
C ALA A 370 -11.58 -7.93 13.72
N ILE A 371 -11.05 -9.13 13.46
CA ILE A 371 -11.47 -10.02 12.37
C ILE A 371 -12.25 -11.25 12.87
N ALA A 372 -12.69 -11.28 14.13
CA ALA A 372 -13.29 -12.48 14.72
C ALA A 372 -14.54 -12.98 13.98
N SER A 373 -15.31 -12.08 13.37
CA SER A 373 -16.46 -12.43 12.50
C SER A 373 -16.08 -13.26 11.27
N HIS A 374 -14.83 -13.12 10.80
CA HIS A 374 -14.26 -13.90 9.70
C HIS A 374 -13.69 -15.26 10.14
N LEU A 375 -13.75 -15.57 11.44
CA LEU A 375 -13.22 -16.79 12.05
C LEU A 375 -14.31 -17.60 12.79
N THR A 376 -15.56 -17.15 12.72
CA THR A 376 -16.75 -17.77 13.30
C THR A 376 -17.71 -18.21 12.21
N ALA A 377 -18.59 -19.17 12.51
CA ALA A 377 -19.67 -19.54 11.59
C ALA A 377 -20.53 -18.31 11.22
N PRO A 378 -20.97 -18.17 9.95
CA PRO A 378 -21.77 -17.05 9.49
C PRO A 378 -23.23 -17.12 9.99
N ASP A 379 -23.97 -16.03 9.82
CA ASP A 379 -25.43 -15.98 10.07
C ASP A 379 -26.21 -16.76 9.00
N LEU A 380 -27.42 -17.23 9.32
CA LEU A 380 -28.27 -17.94 8.36
C LEU A 380 -28.79 -17.00 7.25
N PRO A 381 -28.94 -17.47 5.99
CA PRO A 381 -29.39 -16.63 4.88
C PRO A 381 -30.65 -15.81 5.18
N TRP A 382 -31.70 -16.45 5.72
CA TRP A 382 -33.01 -15.83 6.00
C TRP A 382 -33.06 -14.93 7.25
N GLU A 383 -31.92 -14.71 7.91
CA GLU A 383 -31.79 -13.73 8.99
C GLU A 383 -31.17 -12.40 8.51
N GLN A 384 -30.72 -12.35 7.25
CA GLN A 384 -30.00 -11.24 6.65
C GLN A 384 -30.96 -10.37 5.80
N ASP A 385 -30.84 -9.04 5.86
CA ASP A 385 -31.75 -8.14 5.15
C ASP A 385 -31.72 -8.32 3.61
N ARG A 386 -30.53 -8.64 3.05
CA ARG A 386 -30.35 -8.99 1.62
C ARG A 386 -31.16 -10.19 1.14
N PHE A 387 -31.60 -11.08 2.05
CA PHE A 387 -32.52 -12.16 1.72
C PHE A 387 -33.92 -11.62 1.41
N THR A 388 -34.37 -10.60 2.15
CA THR A 388 -35.68 -9.97 1.96
C THR A 388 -35.67 -8.96 0.83
N ASP A 389 -34.62 -8.14 0.74
CA ASP A 389 -34.41 -7.17 -0.35
C ASP A 389 -33.02 -7.36 -0.99
N PRO A 390 -32.89 -8.22 -2.01
CA PRO A 390 -31.61 -8.45 -2.69
C PRO A 390 -31.06 -7.22 -3.41
N SER A 391 -31.82 -6.13 -3.56
CA SER A 391 -31.30 -4.89 -4.12
C SER A 391 -30.35 -4.14 -3.19
N LEU A 392 -30.26 -4.55 -1.91
CA LEU A 392 -29.25 -4.08 -0.95
C LEU A 392 -27.83 -4.53 -1.31
N ASP A 393 -27.68 -5.66 -2.02
CA ASP A 393 -26.38 -6.16 -2.47
C ASP A 393 -25.85 -5.45 -3.75
N VAL A 394 -26.61 -4.50 -4.30
CA VAL A 394 -26.22 -3.71 -5.50
C VAL A 394 -25.35 -2.52 -5.08
N SER A 395 -24.04 -2.72 -5.16
CA SER A 395 -23.01 -1.78 -4.73
C SER A 395 -22.63 -0.76 -5.81
N ASP A 396 -22.63 -1.11 -7.11
CA ASP A 396 -22.25 -0.14 -8.15
C ASP A 396 -23.31 0.96 -8.32
N GLY A 397 -22.86 2.23 -8.23
CA GLY A 397 -23.74 3.39 -8.29
C GLY A 397 -24.45 3.58 -9.65
N ARG A 398 -23.88 3.08 -10.75
CA ARG A 398 -24.51 3.08 -12.09
C ARG A 398 -25.59 2.00 -12.17
N HIS A 399 -25.37 0.85 -11.54
CA HIS A 399 -26.36 -0.23 -11.46
C HIS A 399 -27.54 0.16 -10.55
N ARG A 400 -27.28 0.77 -9.37
CA ARG A 400 -28.31 1.40 -8.54
C ARG A 400 -29.12 2.44 -9.31
N GLU A 401 -28.46 3.33 -10.05
CA GLU A 401 -29.12 4.31 -10.91
C GLU A 401 -29.98 3.66 -12.01
N ALA A 402 -29.52 2.57 -12.63
CA ALA A 402 -30.29 1.84 -13.63
C ALA A 402 -31.55 1.18 -13.03
N LEU A 403 -31.47 0.56 -11.85
CA LEU A 403 -32.64 0.02 -11.15
C LEU A 403 -33.61 1.13 -10.73
N ARG A 404 -33.08 2.29 -10.34
CA ARG A 404 -33.86 3.49 -10.00
C ARG A 404 -34.62 4.05 -11.21
N GLU A 405 -33.95 4.24 -12.35
CA GLU A 405 -34.58 4.80 -13.55
C GLU A 405 -35.61 3.85 -14.19
N ARG A 406 -35.35 2.54 -14.16
CA ARG A 406 -36.20 1.52 -14.83
C ARG A 406 -37.38 1.08 -13.97
N TYR A 407 -37.14 0.82 -12.67
CA TYR A 407 -38.11 0.15 -11.78
C TYR A 407 -38.49 0.99 -10.55
N GLY A 408 -37.85 2.14 -10.30
CA GLY A 408 -38.11 2.96 -9.12
C GLY A 408 -37.63 2.31 -7.82
N ILE A 409 -36.53 1.58 -7.88
CA ILE A 409 -35.78 1.10 -6.70
C ILE A 409 -34.85 2.22 -6.26
N GLU A 410 -35.12 2.84 -5.11
CA GLU A 410 -34.34 3.96 -4.58
C GLU A 410 -33.54 3.49 -3.35
N HIS A 411 -32.23 3.36 -3.52
CA HIS A 411 -31.27 3.33 -2.43
C HIS A 411 -30.55 4.68 -2.35
N SER A 412 -30.21 5.14 -1.15
CA SER A 412 -29.39 6.33 -0.99
C SER A 412 -27.94 6.03 -1.34
N ASN A 413 -27.39 6.66 -2.38
CA ASN A 413 -25.95 6.79 -2.52
C ASN A 413 -25.44 7.59 -1.31
N THR A 414 -24.59 6.97 -0.48
CA THR A 414 -24.18 7.50 0.83
C THR A 414 -22.89 8.32 0.76
N GLY A 415 -22.07 8.16 -0.29
CA GLY A 415 -20.84 8.90 -0.44
C GLY A 415 -20.24 8.95 -1.85
N ASP A 416 -19.01 9.45 -1.91
CA ASP A 416 -18.21 9.58 -3.13
C ASP A 416 -17.25 8.38 -3.28
N ARG A 417 -16.65 8.19 -4.46
CA ARG A 417 -15.70 7.11 -4.70
C ARG A 417 -14.25 7.57 -4.51
N LEU A 418 -13.38 6.74 -3.96
CA LEU A 418 -11.92 6.94 -3.98
C LEU A 418 -11.21 5.84 -4.78
N VAL A 419 -10.15 6.18 -5.51
CA VAL A 419 -9.35 5.23 -6.32
C VAL A 419 -7.85 5.52 -6.25
N GLY A 420 -7.01 4.49 -6.36
CA GLY A 420 -5.56 4.66 -6.49
C GLY A 420 -4.84 3.35 -6.76
N ALA A 421 -3.53 3.40 -6.93
CA ALA A 421 -2.69 2.23 -7.15
C ALA A 421 -1.46 2.24 -6.24
N ILE A 422 -1.26 1.16 -5.49
CA ILE A 422 -0.03 0.87 -4.76
C ILE A 422 1.10 0.69 -5.76
N ARG A 423 2.18 1.45 -5.57
CA ARG A 423 3.41 1.36 -6.36
C ARG A 423 4.59 1.15 -5.44
N GLN A 424 5.47 0.22 -5.80
CA GLN A 424 6.68 -0.02 -5.03
C GLN A 424 7.80 0.92 -5.51
N ALA A 425 8.39 1.69 -4.59
CA ALA A 425 9.63 2.41 -4.83
C ALA A 425 10.80 1.41 -4.97
N VAL A 426 11.63 1.60 -5.99
CA VAL A 426 12.82 0.79 -6.29
C VAL A 426 13.96 1.69 -6.78
N PRO A 427 15.24 1.28 -6.69
CA PRO A 427 16.36 2.07 -7.21
C PRO A 427 16.19 2.36 -8.70
N ALA A 428 16.33 3.62 -9.10
CA ALA A 428 16.25 3.98 -10.51
C ALA A 428 17.52 3.49 -11.23
N PRO A 429 17.43 2.64 -12.28
CA PRO A 429 18.61 2.04 -12.91
C PRO A 429 19.53 3.05 -13.61
N ASP A 430 18.99 4.23 -13.93
CA ASP A 430 19.71 5.35 -14.54
C ASP A 430 20.06 6.48 -13.53
N ALA A 431 19.86 6.26 -12.22
CA ALA A 431 20.31 7.19 -11.17
C ALA A 431 21.83 7.40 -11.21
N PRO A 432 22.33 8.65 -11.16
CA PRO A 432 23.76 8.90 -10.97
C PRO A 432 24.18 8.42 -9.58
N ASP A 433 25.35 7.79 -9.48
CA ASP A 433 25.92 7.24 -8.23
C ASP A 433 25.02 6.23 -7.47
N GLY A 434 23.89 5.81 -8.09
CA GLY A 434 22.85 5.01 -7.44
C GLY A 434 21.86 5.82 -6.61
N GLU A 435 21.98 7.16 -6.56
CA GLU A 435 21.11 8.07 -5.82
C GLU A 435 19.83 8.41 -6.61
N GLY A 436 18.72 7.79 -6.23
CA GLY A 436 17.39 8.09 -6.72
C GLY A 436 16.52 6.87 -6.96
N VAL A 437 15.21 7.06 -6.89
CA VAL A 437 14.23 5.98 -7.05
C VAL A 437 13.30 6.21 -8.23
N THR A 438 12.63 5.13 -8.62
CA THR A 438 11.48 5.14 -9.50
C THR A 438 10.41 4.23 -8.93
N THR A 439 9.20 4.27 -9.48
CA THR A 439 8.08 3.43 -9.03
C THR A 439 7.75 2.37 -10.06
N GLN A 440 7.44 1.17 -9.58
CA GLN A 440 6.98 0.04 -10.39
C GLN A 440 5.66 -0.52 -9.82
N GLU A 441 5.05 -1.44 -10.56
CA GLU A 441 3.93 -2.25 -10.05
C GLU A 441 4.40 -3.05 -8.83
N SER A 442 3.53 -3.14 -7.81
CA SER A 442 3.85 -3.88 -6.60
C SER A 442 3.89 -5.39 -6.89
N GLY A 443 4.94 -6.08 -6.44
CA GLY A 443 5.03 -7.54 -6.58
C GLY A 443 4.08 -8.33 -5.67
N VAL A 444 3.35 -7.63 -4.79
CA VAL A 444 2.40 -8.15 -3.81
C VAL A 444 1.21 -7.20 -3.72
N GLU A 445 0.01 -7.73 -3.46
CA GLU A 445 -1.13 -6.87 -3.12
C GLU A 445 -1.00 -6.32 -1.70
N GLY A 446 -1.55 -5.13 -1.51
CA GLY A 446 -1.77 -4.55 -0.20
C GLY A 446 -3.19 -4.78 0.30
N VAL A 447 -3.39 -4.41 1.55
CA VAL A 447 -4.68 -4.19 2.19
C VAL A 447 -4.73 -2.74 2.60
N CYS A 448 -5.76 -2.04 2.14
CA CYS A 448 -6.01 -0.64 2.40
C CYS A 448 -7.21 -0.49 3.35
N LEU A 449 -7.18 0.52 4.21
CA LEU A 449 -8.19 0.75 5.23
C LEU A 449 -8.44 2.25 5.36
N LEU A 450 -9.70 2.69 5.30
CA LEU A 450 -10.11 4.04 5.69
C LEU A 450 -10.61 4.00 7.13
N GLU A 451 -9.92 4.63 8.09
CA GLU A 451 -10.26 4.49 9.51
C GLU A 451 -11.64 5.09 9.89
N SER A 452 -12.24 5.89 9.00
CA SER A 452 -13.62 6.40 9.09
C SER A 452 -14.70 5.32 8.93
N ASP A 453 -14.37 4.28 8.15
CA ASP A 453 -15.23 3.17 7.78
C ASP A 453 -14.33 1.93 7.73
N PRO A 454 -14.06 1.30 8.89
CA PRO A 454 -12.85 0.51 9.15
C PRO A 454 -12.93 -0.91 8.55
N VAL A 455 -13.20 -0.96 7.25
CA VAL A 455 -13.27 -2.14 6.40
C VAL A 455 -11.94 -2.26 5.64
N ALA A 456 -11.32 -3.41 5.74
CA ALA A 456 -10.11 -3.74 5.01
C ALA A 456 -10.45 -4.10 3.55
N VAL A 457 -10.00 -3.27 2.60
CA VAL A 457 -10.17 -3.48 1.15
C VAL A 457 -8.84 -3.94 0.56
N PRO A 458 -8.72 -5.17 0.04
CA PRO A 458 -7.50 -5.61 -0.64
C PRO A 458 -7.33 -4.94 -2.00
N THR A 459 -6.10 -4.92 -2.51
CA THR A 459 -5.80 -4.41 -3.84
C THR A 459 -5.86 -5.49 -4.92
N PHE A 460 -5.99 -5.06 -6.17
CA PHE A 460 -6.01 -5.90 -7.37
C PHE A 460 -5.05 -5.33 -8.42
N ASN A 461 -4.00 -6.07 -8.77
CA ASN A 461 -2.83 -5.59 -9.51
C ASN A 461 -2.29 -4.24 -8.96
N GLY A 462 -2.22 -4.14 -7.64
CA GLY A 462 -1.91 -2.93 -6.88
C GLY A 462 -3.01 -1.87 -6.80
N VAL A 463 -4.08 -1.96 -7.61
CA VAL A 463 -5.17 -0.97 -7.62
C VAL A 463 -6.11 -1.18 -6.44
N VAL A 464 -6.58 -0.10 -5.84
CA VAL A 464 -7.64 -0.10 -4.82
C VAL A 464 -8.73 0.90 -5.17
N ALA A 465 -9.94 0.63 -4.71
CA ALA A 465 -11.02 1.59 -4.74
C ALA A 465 -11.98 1.40 -3.58
N PHE A 466 -12.45 2.52 -3.02
CA PHE A 466 -13.47 2.58 -1.98
C PHE A 466 -14.74 3.20 -2.56
N GLN A 467 -15.90 2.63 -2.24
CA GLN A 467 -17.22 3.12 -2.67
C GLN A 467 -17.95 3.79 -1.52
N ASP A 468 -18.91 4.67 -1.84
CA ASP A 468 -19.80 5.33 -0.87
C ASP A 468 -19.07 6.01 0.32
N VAL A 469 -17.84 6.46 0.10
CA VAL A 469 -17.00 7.09 1.13
C VAL A 469 -17.67 8.37 1.63
N PRO A 470 -17.97 8.48 2.94
CA PRO A 470 -18.68 9.64 3.49
C PRO A 470 -17.97 10.97 3.22
N GLU A 471 -18.70 12.08 3.30
CA GLU A 471 -18.11 13.43 3.30
C GLU A 471 -17.42 13.69 4.65
N GLY A 472 -16.13 14.04 4.63
CA GLY A 472 -15.37 14.33 5.85
C GLY A 472 -13.86 14.15 5.71
N ASP A 473 -13.18 14.05 6.85
CA ASP A 473 -11.75 13.73 6.94
C ASP A 473 -11.57 12.23 7.24
N HIS A 474 -10.64 11.61 6.54
CA HIS A 474 -10.37 10.18 6.55
C HIS A 474 -8.87 9.94 6.71
N ARG A 475 -8.52 8.83 7.33
CA ARG A 475 -7.14 8.34 7.37
C ARG A 475 -7.05 7.05 6.59
N LEU A 476 -6.34 7.10 5.47
CA LEU A 476 -5.94 5.93 4.71
C LEU A 476 -4.74 5.29 5.41
N THR A 477 -4.80 3.98 5.58
CA THR A 477 -3.61 3.17 5.90
C THR A 477 -3.49 2.05 4.87
N VAL A 478 -2.26 1.73 4.47
CA VAL A 478 -1.95 0.67 3.51
C VAL A 478 -0.83 -0.18 4.07
N ASN A 479 -1.04 -1.49 4.04
CA ASN A 479 -0.10 -2.48 4.56
C ASN A 479 -0.04 -3.67 3.59
N GLY A 480 1.06 -4.41 3.55
CA GLY A 480 1.21 -5.52 2.60
C GLY A 480 2.34 -6.47 2.96
N ALA A 481 2.28 -7.67 2.40
CA ALA A 481 3.21 -8.75 2.65
C ALA A 481 4.65 -8.36 2.25
N GLY A 482 5.50 -8.02 3.22
CA GLY A 482 6.86 -7.54 2.96
C GLY A 482 6.99 -6.04 2.64
N LEU A 483 5.90 -5.28 2.67
CA LEU A 483 5.90 -3.81 2.49
C LEU A 483 5.98 -3.07 3.83
N ALA A 484 6.67 -1.93 3.83
CA ALA A 484 6.61 -0.97 4.93
C ALA A 484 5.23 -0.28 4.97
N PRO A 485 4.68 -0.02 6.17
CA PRO A 485 3.33 0.53 6.29
C PRO A 485 3.28 1.98 5.81
N TYR A 486 2.24 2.30 5.04
CA TYR A 486 1.95 3.64 4.54
C TYR A 486 0.69 4.18 5.23
N ALA A 487 0.63 5.49 5.45
CA ALA A 487 -0.56 6.16 5.95
C ALA A 487 -0.61 7.62 5.48
N GLU A 488 -1.81 8.09 5.16
CA GLU A 488 -2.12 9.41 4.59
C GLU A 488 -3.44 9.91 5.19
N GLU A 489 -3.53 11.20 5.53
CA GLU A 489 -4.80 11.85 5.88
C GLU A 489 -5.36 12.61 4.66
N LEU A 490 -6.63 12.38 4.35
CA LEU A 490 -7.31 12.88 3.15
C LEU A 490 -8.74 13.37 3.46
N THR A 491 -9.21 14.38 2.74
CA THR A 491 -10.56 14.95 2.89
C THR A 491 -11.41 14.64 1.67
N VAL A 492 -12.61 14.08 1.89
CA VAL A 492 -13.62 13.81 0.85
C VAL A 492 -14.68 14.91 0.86
N GLU A 493 -14.72 15.72 -0.20
CA GLU A 493 -15.81 16.68 -0.42
C GLU A 493 -16.98 16.00 -1.15
N ARG A 494 -18.22 16.24 -0.69
CA ARG A 494 -19.42 15.66 -1.29
C ARG A 494 -19.64 16.10 -2.74
N GLY A 495 -19.84 15.14 -3.64
CA GLY A 495 -20.29 15.37 -5.00
C GLY A 495 -19.18 15.70 -6.00
N GLN A 496 -17.93 15.36 -5.66
CA GLN A 496 -16.84 15.25 -6.64
C GLN A 496 -16.99 13.97 -7.49
N GLY A 497 -17.70 12.96 -6.98
CA GLY A 497 -18.06 11.71 -7.65
C GLY A 497 -16.95 10.67 -7.62
N THR A 498 -15.72 11.04 -7.97
CA THR A 498 -14.54 10.18 -7.79
C THR A 498 -13.28 11.00 -7.53
N GLY A 499 -12.66 10.78 -6.38
CA GLY A 499 -11.36 11.31 -5.98
C GLY A 499 -10.23 10.27 -6.12
N THR A 500 -8.99 10.73 -6.09
CA THR A 500 -7.78 9.88 -6.15
C THR A 500 -7.01 9.92 -4.83
N ILE A 501 -6.41 8.80 -4.43
CA ILE A 501 -5.52 8.69 -3.26
C ILE A 501 -4.05 8.62 -3.67
N GLY A 502 -3.14 9.11 -2.84
CA GLY A 502 -1.72 9.24 -3.17
C GLY A 502 -1.43 10.22 -4.32
N VAL A 503 -0.15 10.32 -4.69
CA VAL A 503 0.35 11.31 -5.65
C VAL A 503 -0.04 10.91 -7.07
N ASP A 504 -0.83 11.73 -7.76
CA ASP A 504 -1.36 11.45 -9.10
C ASP A 504 -2.06 10.07 -9.21
N GLY A 505 -2.67 9.61 -8.10
CA GLY A 505 -3.30 8.28 -7.99
C GLY A 505 -2.33 7.15 -7.63
N ALA A 506 -1.08 7.43 -7.29
CA ALA A 506 -0.07 6.46 -6.87
C ALA A 506 0.24 6.54 -5.37
N VAL A 507 -0.07 5.47 -4.64
CA VAL A 507 0.32 5.27 -3.24
C VAL A 507 1.69 4.60 -3.22
N THR A 508 2.75 5.35 -2.92
CA THR A 508 4.12 4.82 -2.96
C THR A 508 4.46 4.07 -1.66
N THR A 509 4.71 2.77 -1.77
CA THR A 509 5.20 1.90 -0.68
C THR A 509 6.65 1.48 -0.93
N VAL A 510 7.29 0.90 0.09
CA VAL A 510 8.70 0.48 0.06
C VAL A 510 8.80 -0.96 0.58
N ALA A 511 9.73 -1.77 0.09
CA ALA A 511 10.01 -3.08 0.69
C ALA A 511 10.58 -2.91 2.11
N ASN A 512 10.17 -3.73 3.07
CA ASN A 512 10.62 -3.63 4.48
C ASN A 512 12.14 -3.74 4.66
N GLU A 513 12.84 -4.41 3.74
CA GLU A 513 14.31 -4.54 3.78
C GLU A 513 15.05 -3.29 3.26
N ASP A 514 14.38 -2.45 2.48
CA ASP A 514 14.92 -1.20 1.93
C ASP A 514 14.31 0.07 2.54
N ALA A 515 13.35 -0.08 3.45
CA ALA A 515 12.57 1.02 4.02
C ALA A 515 13.29 1.72 5.18
N VAL A 516 13.52 3.01 5.00
CA VAL A 516 14.08 3.92 6.02
C VAL A 516 12.98 4.84 6.52
N ARG A 517 12.79 4.91 7.84
CA ARG A 517 11.76 5.76 8.46
C ARG A 517 12.26 7.21 8.58
N VAL A 518 11.68 8.12 7.81
CA VAL A 518 11.91 9.57 7.96
C VAL A 518 10.95 10.10 9.00
N GLU A 519 11.47 10.74 10.06
CA GLU A 519 10.65 11.27 11.15
C GLU A 519 11.06 12.68 11.59
N ALA A 520 10.08 13.47 12.04
CA ALA A 520 10.33 14.78 12.64
C ALA A 520 9.23 15.16 13.65
N ASP A 521 9.63 15.91 14.68
CA ASP A 521 8.73 16.61 15.60
C ASP A 521 8.36 17.98 15.01
N SER A 522 7.24 18.57 15.44
CA SER A 522 6.84 19.95 15.12
C SER A 522 6.35 20.66 16.40
N GLU A 523 6.44 22.00 16.44
CA GLU A 523 5.86 22.80 17.54
C GLU A 523 4.36 23.11 17.32
N SER A 524 3.85 22.84 16.11
CA SER A 524 2.45 23.03 15.67
C SER A 524 1.99 21.88 14.78
N ASN A 525 0.69 21.78 14.50
CA ASN A 525 0.18 20.77 13.55
C ASN A 525 0.64 21.08 12.12
N LEU A 526 0.94 20.03 11.36
CA LEU A 526 1.30 20.13 9.96
C LEU A 526 0.06 19.93 9.09
N THR A 527 -0.17 20.83 8.14
CA THR A 527 -1.28 20.78 7.18
C THR A 527 -0.89 20.15 5.85
N ASN A 528 0.41 20.00 5.57
CA ASN A 528 0.91 19.22 4.45
C ASN A 528 2.33 18.72 4.70
N LEU A 529 2.62 17.53 4.19
CA LEU A 529 3.96 16.99 3.96
C LEU A 529 4.05 16.60 2.49
N THR A 530 5.07 17.09 1.79
CA THR A 530 5.50 16.58 0.48
C THR A 530 6.83 15.85 0.66
N VAL A 531 6.98 14.65 0.05
CA VAL A 531 8.29 14.00 -0.15
C VAL A 531 8.55 13.82 -1.64
N THR A 532 9.67 14.34 -2.12
CA THR A 532 10.07 14.33 -3.54
C THR A 532 11.49 13.81 -3.69
N ASP A 533 11.69 12.72 -4.45
CA ASP A 533 13.01 12.22 -4.86
C ASP A 533 13.57 13.02 -6.04
N ASP A 534 14.89 13.24 -6.04
CA ASP A 534 15.62 14.00 -7.06
C ASP A 534 15.56 13.37 -8.48
N VAL A 535 15.19 12.10 -8.61
CA VAL A 535 15.04 11.37 -9.89
C VAL A 535 13.59 10.97 -10.13
N GLY A 536 12.94 10.34 -9.15
CA GLY A 536 11.58 9.80 -9.23
C GLY A 536 10.47 10.84 -9.14
N GLY A 537 10.74 12.04 -8.63
CA GLY A 537 9.73 13.06 -8.42
C GLY A 537 8.95 12.86 -7.12
N ARG A 538 7.71 13.36 -7.08
CA ARG A 538 6.86 13.41 -5.88
C ARG A 538 6.34 12.00 -5.56
N LEU A 539 6.55 11.53 -4.33
CA LEU A 539 6.20 10.17 -3.87
C LEU A 539 5.14 10.16 -2.76
N TYR A 540 5.10 11.23 -1.97
CA TYR A 540 4.10 11.49 -0.93
C TYR A 540 3.68 12.96 -1.02
N ASP A 541 2.38 13.26 -0.90
CA ASP A 541 1.86 14.62 -0.81
C ASP A 541 0.48 14.64 -0.17
N GLY A 542 0.39 15.11 1.08
CA GLY A 542 -0.86 15.18 1.82
C GLY A 542 -0.62 15.51 3.29
N THR A 543 -1.70 15.55 4.08
CA THR A 543 -1.58 15.74 5.54
C THR A 543 -0.85 14.52 6.13
N PRO A 544 0.26 14.71 6.87
CA PRO A 544 0.97 13.59 7.48
C PRO A 544 0.17 13.04 8.68
N PRO A 545 0.19 11.72 8.92
CA PRO A 545 -0.53 11.13 10.03
C PRO A 545 0.09 11.50 11.40
N GLY A 546 -0.71 12.11 12.27
CA GLY A 546 -0.40 12.34 13.68
C GLY A 546 -0.24 13.81 14.11
N GLU A 547 -0.46 14.06 15.40
CA GLU A 547 -0.34 15.41 15.99
C GLU A 547 1.12 15.83 16.17
N ASN A 548 1.45 17.07 15.80
CA ASN A 548 2.74 17.73 16.07
C ASN A 548 4.00 17.00 15.54
N GLY A 549 3.93 16.37 14.37
CA GLY A 549 5.09 15.73 13.73
C GLY A 549 4.70 14.91 12.51
N PHE A 550 5.64 14.11 12.00
CA PHE A 550 5.35 13.10 10.99
C PHE A 550 6.30 11.90 11.07
N ALA A 551 5.86 10.76 10.53
CA ALA A 551 6.74 9.63 10.24
C ALA A 551 6.27 8.91 8.96
N VAL A 552 7.14 8.87 7.95
CA VAL A 552 6.87 8.22 6.65
C VAL A 552 8.05 7.34 6.25
N TYR A 553 7.84 6.34 5.39
CA TYR A 553 8.93 5.49 4.90
C TYR A 553 9.36 5.90 3.50
N VAL A 554 10.68 5.90 3.29
CA VAL A 554 11.32 6.12 1.99
C VAL A 554 12.29 4.97 1.71
N HIS A 555 12.70 4.80 0.46
CA HIS A 555 13.65 3.77 0.06
C HIS A 555 15.10 4.23 0.30
N ASN A 556 15.96 3.34 0.81
CA ASN A 556 17.35 3.64 1.20
C ASN A 556 18.21 4.30 0.10
N ALA A 557 18.02 3.90 -1.16
CA ALA A 557 18.76 4.42 -2.32
C ALA A 557 18.31 5.80 -2.86
N GLY A 558 17.27 6.43 -2.32
CA GLY A 558 16.77 7.71 -2.83
C GLY A 558 17.43 8.94 -2.21
N ALA A 559 17.27 10.09 -2.86
CA ALA A 559 17.77 11.38 -2.40
C ALA A 559 16.63 12.40 -2.41
N TYR A 560 16.10 12.73 -1.23
CA TYR A 560 14.78 13.33 -1.10
C TYR A 560 14.81 14.77 -0.58
N THR A 561 13.79 15.52 -0.98
CA THR A 561 13.35 16.76 -0.36
C THR A 561 12.06 16.51 0.39
N ALA A 562 12.05 16.76 1.69
CA ALA A 562 10.85 16.79 2.52
C ALA A 562 10.42 18.26 2.72
N GLU A 563 9.20 18.61 2.32
CA GLU A 563 8.64 19.96 2.49
C GLU A 563 7.42 19.89 3.39
N VAL A 564 7.32 20.80 4.35
CA VAL A 564 6.22 20.84 5.32
C VAL A 564 5.53 22.19 5.30
N THR A 565 4.23 22.18 5.58
CA THR A 565 3.41 23.37 5.81
C THR A 565 2.70 23.22 7.16
N ASP A 566 2.68 24.27 7.97
CA ASP A 566 2.03 24.30 9.28
C ASP A 566 0.57 24.82 9.21
N GLU A 567 -0.12 24.82 10.35
CA GLU A 567 -1.49 25.35 10.49
C GLU A 567 -1.64 26.87 10.36
N ASP A 568 -0.55 27.64 10.48
CA ASP A 568 -0.51 29.08 10.23
C ASP A 568 -0.20 29.41 8.74
N GLY A 569 0.10 28.40 7.92
CA GLY A 569 0.47 28.54 6.51
C GLY A 569 1.95 28.89 6.30
N GLY A 570 2.79 28.79 7.34
CA GLY A 570 4.23 28.80 7.22
C GLY A 570 4.73 27.51 6.55
N SER A 571 5.85 27.59 5.84
CA SER A 571 6.45 26.43 5.15
C SER A 571 7.95 26.30 5.37
N ALA A 572 8.46 25.08 5.20
CA ALA A 572 9.87 24.69 5.34
C ALA A 572 10.25 23.59 4.35
N ALA A 573 11.56 23.42 4.13
CA ALA A 573 12.13 22.34 3.33
C ALA A 573 13.39 21.76 3.99
N TYR A 574 13.60 20.44 3.81
CA TYR A 574 14.70 19.67 4.38
C TYR A 574 15.24 18.67 3.34
N ARG A 575 16.56 18.47 3.33
CA ARG A 575 17.18 17.36 2.59
C ARG A 575 17.17 16.09 3.44
N VAL A 576 16.90 14.96 2.78
CA VAL A 576 16.81 13.64 3.41
C VAL A 576 17.52 12.65 2.49
N ASN A 577 18.73 12.23 2.86
CA ASN A 577 19.52 11.28 2.10
C ASN A 577 19.87 10.10 3.03
N PRO A 578 19.10 9.00 3.00
CA PRO A 578 19.42 7.80 3.78
C PRO A 578 20.73 7.16 3.34
N ASN A 579 21.40 6.48 4.27
CA ASN A 579 22.55 5.64 3.98
C ASN A 579 22.15 4.15 3.96
N VAL A 580 22.97 3.34 3.30
CA VAL A 580 22.80 1.88 3.31
C VAL A 580 22.95 1.34 4.74
N GLY A 581 21.85 0.84 5.30
CA GLY A 581 21.78 0.31 6.66
C GLY A 581 21.21 1.27 7.72
N ASP A 582 20.73 2.45 7.34
CA ASP A 582 19.96 3.31 8.23
C ASP A 582 18.54 2.74 8.44
N ASP A 583 18.13 2.49 9.68
CA ASP A 583 16.74 2.14 10.03
C ASP A 583 15.81 3.38 10.02
N SER A 584 16.37 4.58 10.32
CA SER A 584 15.63 5.84 10.32
C SER A 584 16.53 7.07 10.07
N VAL A 585 15.91 8.16 9.59
CA VAL A 585 16.51 9.50 9.47
C VAL A 585 15.61 10.50 10.22
N GLY A 586 16.12 11.05 11.31
CA GLY A 586 15.41 12.04 12.12
C GLY A 586 15.79 13.47 11.76
N LEU A 587 14.82 14.31 11.42
CA LEU A 587 15.04 15.73 11.08
C LEU A 587 15.02 16.66 12.31
N GLY A 588 14.79 16.11 13.51
CA GLY A 588 14.62 16.88 14.74
C GLY A 588 13.27 17.60 14.75
N THR A 589 13.25 18.83 15.25
CA THR A 589 12.04 19.67 15.28
C THR A 589 11.98 20.55 14.02
N VAL A 590 11.00 20.35 13.15
CA VAL A 590 10.78 21.22 11.98
C VAL A 590 10.37 22.62 12.41
N ARG A 591 10.82 23.60 11.64
CA ARG A 591 10.57 25.04 11.84
C ARG A 591 10.39 25.70 10.49
N THR A 592 9.18 26.18 10.27
CA THR A 592 8.81 26.94 9.08
C THR A 592 9.46 28.33 9.09
N GLY A 593 9.61 28.94 7.92
CA GLY A 593 10.21 30.27 7.77
C GLY A 593 11.52 30.29 6.99
N LYS A 594 12.05 31.51 6.77
CA LYS A 594 13.20 31.78 5.90
C LYS A 594 14.43 30.91 6.21
N VAL A 595 14.78 30.73 7.49
CA VAL A 595 15.97 29.98 7.94
C VAL A 595 16.00 28.55 7.38
N SER A 596 14.87 27.83 7.38
CA SER A 596 14.81 26.46 6.83
C SER A 596 15.15 26.44 5.34
N TYR A 597 14.60 27.35 4.55
CA TYR A 597 14.89 27.41 3.11
C TYR A 597 16.36 27.77 2.81
N ILE A 598 16.99 28.63 3.61
CA ILE A 598 18.43 28.91 3.41
C ILE A 598 19.28 27.69 3.82
N SER A 599 18.95 27.01 4.92
CA SER A 599 19.64 25.76 5.33
C SER A 599 19.53 24.70 4.23
N PHE A 600 18.33 24.46 3.71
CA PHE A 600 18.10 23.57 2.57
C PHE A 600 18.98 23.90 1.36
N VAL A 601 19.13 25.20 1.04
CA VAL A 601 19.99 25.65 -0.07
C VAL A 601 21.48 25.41 0.24
N VAL A 602 21.93 25.56 1.49
CA VAL A 602 23.29 25.19 1.93
C VAL A 602 23.52 23.68 1.77
N ASP A 603 22.54 22.85 2.14
CA ASP A 603 22.63 21.39 2.08
C ASP A 603 22.69 20.89 0.63
N ILE A 604 21.73 21.28 -0.21
CA ILE A 604 21.69 20.85 -1.63
C ILE A 604 22.88 21.36 -2.44
N LEU A 605 23.47 22.53 -2.11
CA LEU A 605 24.71 22.99 -2.72
C LEU A 605 25.94 22.22 -2.23
N SER A 606 25.92 21.74 -0.97
CA SER A 606 26.97 20.86 -0.43
C SER A 606 26.95 19.49 -1.11
N GLU A 607 25.77 18.91 -1.32
CA GLU A 607 25.55 17.69 -2.12
C GLU A 607 25.99 17.89 -3.58
N LEU A 608 25.53 18.97 -4.23
CA LEU A 608 25.86 19.29 -5.62
C LEU A 608 27.38 19.37 -5.84
N ARG A 609 28.10 19.96 -4.88
CA ARG A 609 29.57 20.03 -4.88
C ARG A 609 30.20 18.64 -4.79
N ALA A 610 29.66 17.76 -3.94
CA ALA A 610 30.17 16.40 -3.77
C ALA A 610 30.02 15.60 -5.07
N SER A 611 28.82 15.54 -5.66
CA SER A 611 28.58 14.82 -6.92
C SER A 611 29.47 15.32 -8.08
N VAL A 612 29.72 16.64 -8.17
CA VAL A 612 30.61 17.19 -9.20
C VAL A 612 32.09 16.85 -8.93
N ARG A 613 32.52 16.75 -7.66
CA ARG A 613 33.89 16.32 -7.30
C ARG A 613 34.14 14.83 -7.58
N ALA A 614 33.16 13.98 -7.26
CA ALA A 614 33.21 12.55 -7.53
C ALA A 614 33.35 12.24 -9.03
N GLU A 615 32.47 12.80 -9.87
CA GLU A 615 32.55 12.70 -11.35
C GLU A 615 33.87 13.28 -11.91
N ALA A 616 34.44 14.29 -11.26
CA ALA A 616 35.73 14.86 -11.64
C ALA A 616 36.95 14.00 -11.24
N GLY A 617 36.76 12.99 -10.39
CA GLY A 617 37.86 12.25 -9.75
C GLY A 617 38.73 13.15 -8.86
N LEU A 618 38.12 14.12 -8.18
CA LEU A 618 38.78 15.07 -7.28
C LEU A 618 38.69 14.67 -5.80
N ASP A 619 38.11 13.51 -5.51
CA ASP A 619 38.12 12.92 -4.17
C ASP A 619 39.49 12.25 -3.94
N ASP A 620 40.36 12.92 -3.18
CA ASP A 620 41.63 12.36 -2.71
C ASP A 620 41.38 11.21 -1.71
N GLU A 621 42.15 10.12 -1.82
CA GLU A 621 42.10 9.01 -0.84
C GLU A 621 42.51 9.49 0.57
N ASP A 622 41.63 9.24 1.55
CA ASP A 622 41.82 9.25 3.01
C ASP A 622 41.94 10.60 3.77
N GLY A 623 40.98 10.87 4.67
CA GLY A 623 41.22 11.70 5.87
C GLY A 623 39.98 12.38 6.47
N GLU A 624 39.57 11.96 7.67
CA GLU A 624 38.66 12.75 8.51
C GLU A 624 39.26 14.14 8.79
N VAL A 625 38.48 15.20 8.55
CA VAL A 625 38.82 16.55 8.97
C VAL A 625 37.95 16.96 10.16
N ASP A 626 38.54 16.91 11.35
CA ASP A 626 37.99 17.57 12.54
C ASP A 626 37.64 19.02 12.20
N ALA A 627 36.44 19.46 12.58
CA ALA A 627 36.07 20.86 12.56
C ALA A 627 36.86 21.61 13.64
N ASP A 628 37.86 22.41 13.23
CA ASP A 628 38.30 23.65 13.90
C ASP A 628 39.50 24.26 13.12
N ALA A 629 39.22 25.21 12.24
CA ALA A 629 40.25 26.03 11.58
C ALA A 629 39.77 27.49 11.46
N GLU A 630 40.24 28.34 12.38
CA GLU A 630 39.87 29.76 12.42
C GLU A 630 40.36 30.54 11.18
N LEU A 631 39.52 31.43 10.67
CA LEU A 631 39.78 32.27 9.50
C LEU A 631 40.63 33.51 9.86
N ASP A 632 41.94 33.34 9.95
CA ASP A 632 42.90 34.45 9.94
C ASP A 632 43.42 34.69 8.50
N GLY A 633 42.88 35.69 7.82
CA GLY A 633 43.23 35.99 6.42
C GLY A 633 42.85 37.39 5.94
N ASP A 634 43.79 38.34 6.05
CA ASP A 634 43.67 39.73 5.56
C ASP A 634 43.14 39.83 4.11
N ALA A 635 42.01 40.51 3.92
CA ALA A 635 41.50 40.94 2.62
C ALA A 635 41.40 42.48 2.56
N ASP A 636 42.52 43.13 2.21
CA ASP A 636 42.58 44.58 1.94
C ASP A 636 41.88 44.89 0.59
N ALA A 637 40.64 45.36 0.66
CA ALA A 637 39.85 45.80 -0.49
C ALA A 637 39.19 47.17 -0.22
N THR A 638 39.96 48.24 -0.41
CA THR A 638 39.48 49.62 -0.30
C THR A 638 38.35 49.92 -1.31
N VAL A 639 37.16 50.30 -0.82
CA VAL A 639 36.16 51.02 -1.61
C VAL A 639 35.71 52.27 -0.85
N GLU A 640 36.26 53.41 -1.26
CA GLU A 640 35.89 54.74 -0.77
C GLU A 640 34.57 55.22 -1.42
N ALA A 641 33.55 55.50 -0.61
CA ALA A 641 32.34 56.22 -1.02
C ALA A 641 31.85 57.15 0.10
N ASP A 642 32.53 58.29 0.23
CA ASP A 642 32.23 59.38 1.17
C ASP A 642 30.87 60.07 0.88
N ALA A 643 30.00 60.16 1.90
CA ALA A 643 28.80 61.00 1.88
C ALA A 643 28.34 61.41 3.31
N THR A 644 29.14 62.23 3.99
CA THR A 644 28.76 62.84 5.28
C THR A 644 27.50 63.71 5.20
N VAL A 645 26.57 63.57 6.15
CA VAL A 645 25.75 64.68 6.68
C VAL A 645 25.66 64.57 8.21
N GLU A 646 26.03 65.66 8.88
CA GLU A 646 26.17 65.82 10.34
C GLU A 646 24.88 66.23 11.06
N ALA A 647 24.69 65.68 12.27
CA ALA A 647 24.08 66.29 13.50
C ALA A 647 22.65 66.89 13.43
N ASP A 648 21.88 67.10 14.50
CA ASP A 648 22.15 67.21 15.94
C ASP A 648 20.80 67.11 16.72
N ALA A 649 20.74 66.50 17.92
CA ALA A 649 19.62 66.64 18.89
C ALA A 649 19.87 65.98 20.28
N THR A 650 20.87 66.49 21.00
CA THR A 650 20.97 66.59 22.49
C THR A 650 19.95 65.93 23.46
N VAL A 651 20.48 65.04 24.31
CA VAL A 651 20.46 64.95 25.81
C VAL A 651 19.14 64.99 26.64
N ASP A 652 18.91 63.94 27.44
CA ASP A 652 18.67 63.90 28.92
C ASP A 652 17.99 62.55 29.31
N ALA A 653 18.13 61.92 30.48
CA ALA A 653 19.15 61.80 31.54
C ALA A 653 18.64 60.78 32.59
N ASP A 654 19.52 60.25 33.46
CA ASP A 654 19.21 59.50 34.72
C ASP A 654 18.51 58.11 34.58
N ALA A 655 18.64 57.10 35.45
CA ALA A 655 19.57 56.70 36.52
C ALA A 655 19.21 55.22 36.91
N ASP A 656 20.00 54.37 37.57
CA ASP A 656 21.31 54.49 38.25
C ASP A 656 22.04 53.11 38.25
N LEU A 657 23.16 52.96 38.96
CA LEU A 657 23.91 51.69 39.17
C LEU A 657 23.66 51.05 40.55
N ASP A 658 23.81 49.71 40.64
CA ASP A 658 24.39 48.90 41.76
C ASP A 658 24.30 47.41 41.31
N GLY A 659 25.36 46.60 41.30
CA GLY A 659 26.00 45.96 42.48
C GLY A 659 25.34 44.57 42.73
N ASP A 660 26.01 43.41 42.80
CA ASP A 660 27.43 43.08 42.99
C ASP A 660 27.84 41.81 42.22
N THR A 661 29.14 41.61 42.05
CA THR A 661 29.74 40.32 41.66
C THR A 661 30.15 39.57 42.93
N ASP A 662 29.88 38.26 43.03
CA ASP A 662 30.76 37.41 43.86
C ASP A 662 30.76 35.93 43.45
N THR A 663 31.97 35.41 43.30
CA THR A 663 32.28 34.01 42.97
C THR A 663 32.32 33.14 44.22
N ASN A 664 31.84 31.88 44.15
CA ASN A 664 32.47 30.84 44.98
C ASN A 664 32.29 29.41 44.43
N THR A 665 33.38 28.83 43.93
CA THR A 665 33.54 27.37 43.78
C THR A 665 33.88 26.72 45.11
N THR A 666 33.21 25.63 45.48
CA THR A 666 33.79 24.60 46.36
C THR A 666 33.40 23.21 45.90
N VAL A 667 34.42 22.37 45.73
CA VAL A 667 34.36 20.93 45.48
C VAL A 667 34.02 20.21 46.78
N GLU A 668 33.21 19.16 46.71
CA GLU A 668 33.40 17.98 47.56
C GLU A 668 33.21 16.72 46.70
N ALA A 669 34.07 15.74 46.90
CA ALA A 669 34.02 14.45 46.23
C ALA A 669 33.74 13.36 47.27
N ASP A 670 33.06 12.28 46.89
CA ASP A 670 33.33 10.99 47.53
C ASP A 670 33.00 9.81 46.59
N ALA A 671 33.60 8.65 46.87
CA ALA A 671 33.94 7.68 45.85
C ALA A 671 33.37 6.26 46.04
N THR A 672 33.35 5.50 44.94
CA THR A 672 33.39 4.02 44.83
C THR A 672 32.26 3.15 45.44
N VAL A 673 31.87 2.09 44.71
CA VAL A 673 32.08 0.67 45.08
C VAL A 673 31.75 -0.23 43.89
N ASP A 674 32.63 -1.21 43.60
CA ASP A 674 32.43 -2.29 42.61
C ASP A 674 31.36 -3.32 43.01
N ALA A 675 30.74 -3.96 42.03
CA ALA A 675 30.18 -5.31 42.18
C ALA A 675 30.19 -6.07 40.84
N ASP A 676 31.24 -6.88 40.65
CA ASP A 676 31.34 -7.94 39.63
C ASP A 676 30.30 -9.05 39.90
N THR A 677 29.63 -9.56 38.86
CA THR A 677 29.20 -10.97 38.85
C THR A 677 29.05 -11.53 37.44
N THR A 678 30.02 -12.35 37.01
CA THR A 678 29.89 -13.26 35.87
C THR A 678 28.99 -14.46 36.20
N GLU A 679 28.10 -14.86 35.29
CA GLU A 679 27.76 -16.27 35.08
C GLU A 679 27.72 -16.60 33.57
N THR A 680 28.64 -17.45 33.14
CA THR A 680 28.64 -18.14 31.85
C THR A 680 27.81 -19.42 31.93
N LEU A 681 26.97 -19.71 30.93
CA LEU A 681 26.61 -21.09 30.61
C LEU A 681 26.46 -21.31 29.09
N SER A 682 27.14 -22.33 28.63
CA SER A 682 27.46 -22.66 27.24
C SER A 682 26.27 -23.01 26.34
N THR A 683 26.39 -22.72 25.05
CA THR A 683 25.74 -23.46 23.96
C THR A 683 26.80 -24.08 23.05
N GLU A 684 26.65 -25.38 22.73
CA GLU A 684 27.60 -26.13 21.92
C GLU A 684 27.39 -25.88 20.41
N THR A 685 28.42 -25.40 19.72
CA THR A 685 28.44 -25.31 18.27
C THR A 685 28.49 -26.71 17.64
N THR A 686 27.39 -27.15 17.03
CA THR A 686 27.39 -28.38 16.22
C THR A 686 27.47 -28.02 14.73
N THR A 687 28.69 -28.03 14.19
CA THR A 687 28.93 -27.89 12.75
C THR A 687 28.41 -29.12 12.00
N THR A 688 27.50 -28.92 11.04
CA THR A 688 27.14 -29.97 10.07
C THR A 688 27.41 -29.48 8.66
N THR A 689 28.31 -30.20 7.97
CA THR A 689 28.76 -29.91 6.61
C THR A 689 27.70 -30.30 5.58
N ALA A 690 27.22 -29.36 4.77
CA ALA A 690 26.53 -29.67 3.52
C ALA A 690 27.56 -30.06 2.45
N THR A 691 27.31 -31.15 1.71
CA THR A 691 28.29 -31.77 0.82
C THR A 691 27.92 -31.49 -0.64
N ASP A 692 28.84 -30.85 -1.37
CA ASP A 692 28.78 -30.68 -2.82
C ASP A 692 28.60 -32.04 -3.53
N THR A 693 27.59 -32.15 -4.41
CA THR A 693 27.35 -33.34 -5.23
C THR A 693 26.82 -32.95 -6.61
N THR A 694 27.73 -32.80 -7.56
CA THR A 694 27.44 -32.72 -9.00
C THR A 694 26.92 -34.05 -9.56
N LEU A 695 25.87 -34.04 -10.38
CA LEU A 695 25.55 -35.11 -11.34
C LEU A 695 25.06 -34.54 -12.68
N ASP A 696 25.57 -35.12 -13.77
CA ASP A 696 25.30 -34.75 -15.17
C ASP A 696 24.09 -35.47 -15.78
N GLY A 697 23.49 -34.84 -16.80
CA GLY A 697 22.65 -35.46 -17.85
C GLY A 697 21.13 -35.46 -17.60
N ASP A 698 20.27 -35.43 -18.62
CA ASP A 698 20.44 -35.28 -20.07
C ASP A 698 19.09 -34.88 -20.72
N GLU A 699 19.09 -34.33 -21.94
CA GLU A 699 18.00 -34.03 -22.93
C GLU A 699 16.52 -34.43 -22.62
N THR A 700 15.44 -33.69 -22.97
CA THR A 700 15.12 -32.92 -24.21
C THR A 700 14.02 -31.83 -24.04
N ASP A 701 14.04 -30.81 -24.92
CA ASP A 701 12.95 -29.98 -25.51
C ASP A 701 11.48 -30.17 -25.04
N ASP A 702 10.68 -29.11 -24.82
CA ASP A 702 10.18 -28.19 -25.87
C ASP A 702 9.76 -26.81 -25.30
N ALA A 703 10.11 -25.71 -25.97
CA ALA A 703 9.77 -24.35 -25.54
C ALA A 703 9.62 -23.39 -26.72
N THR A 704 8.37 -23.05 -27.06
CA THR A 704 8.04 -22.12 -28.15
C THR A 704 8.17 -20.67 -27.68
N ARG A 705 9.29 -20.00 -27.98
CA ARG A 705 9.50 -18.57 -27.68
C ARG A 705 9.33 -17.71 -28.93
N LEU A 706 8.32 -16.83 -28.95
CA LEU A 706 8.23 -15.76 -29.94
C LEU A 706 9.40 -14.77 -29.73
N THR A 707 10.05 -14.39 -30.83
CA THR A 707 11.07 -13.33 -30.86
C THR A 707 10.66 -12.24 -31.84
N THR A 708 10.42 -11.03 -31.35
CA THR A 708 10.12 -9.88 -32.19
C THR A 708 11.41 -9.32 -32.80
N GLU A 709 11.51 -9.33 -34.12
CA GLU A 709 12.70 -8.82 -34.84
C GLU A 709 12.82 -7.30 -34.73
N THR A 710 14.05 -6.77 -34.67
CA THR A 710 14.32 -5.36 -35.03
C THR A 710 15.48 -5.28 -36.03
N THR A 711 15.14 -4.77 -37.20
CA THR A 711 15.93 -4.84 -38.43
C THR A 711 17.13 -3.90 -38.44
N ARG A 712 18.35 -4.43 -38.39
CA ARG A 712 19.57 -3.64 -38.71
C ARG A 712 19.75 -3.51 -40.22
N THR A 713 19.64 -2.28 -40.74
CA THR A 713 20.02 -1.98 -42.13
C THR A 713 21.50 -1.64 -42.21
N ALA A 714 22.29 -2.48 -42.87
CA ALA A 714 23.69 -2.20 -43.17
C ALA A 714 23.84 -1.30 -44.40
N THR A 715 24.87 -0.46 -44.42
CA THR A 715 25.45 0.10 -45.66
C THR A 715 26.98 -0.05 -45.57
N ASP A 716 27.55 -0.61 -46.63
CA ASP A 716 28.94 -1.10 -46.73
C ASP A 716 29.73 -0.28 -47.77
N ARG A 717 31.08 -0.38 -47.72
CA ARG A 717 32.11 0.08 -48.69
C ARG A 717 32.57 1.54 -48.60
N GLN A 718 33.84 1.89 -48.82
CA GLN A 718 35.11 1.14 -49.07
C GLN A 718 36.27 2.11 -48.70
N THR A 719 37.29 1.73 -47.90
CA THR A 719 38.56 1.07 -48.29
C THR A 719 39.51 1.86 -49.21
N GLU A 720 40.64 2.35 -48.64
CA GLU A 720 42.03 2.34 -49.18
C GLU A 720 42.95 3.00 -48.10
N THR A 721 43.84 2.30 -47.38
CA THR A 721 45.11 1.62 -47.75
C THR A 721 46.31 2.56 -47.97
N ALA A 722 47.21 2.64 -46.98
CA ALA A 722 48.68 2.62 -47.16
C ALA A 722 49.44 2.49 -45.82
N THR A 723 50.50 1.68 -45.78
CA THR A 723 51.45 1.57 -44.65
C THR A 723 52.90 1.81 -45.17
N PRO A 724 53.98 1.69 -44.37
CA PRO A 724 54.90 2.79 -44.09
C PRO A 724 56.24 2.72 -44.86
N THR A 725 57.13 3.71 -44.70
CA THR A 725 58.59 3.53 -44.87
C THR A 725 59.38 4.54 -44.02
N GLU A 726 60.47 4.08 -43.41
CA GLU A 726 61.43 4.83 -42.59
C GLU A 726 62.29 5.82 -43.38
N THR A 727 62.96 6.77 -42.71
CA THR A 727 64.43 7.00 -42.81
C THR A 727 64.91 7.94 -41.68
N ALA A 728 66.00 7.57 -40.99
CA ALA A 728 66.66 8.37 -39.93
C ALA A 728 67.50 9.54 -40.50
N THR A 729 68.20 10.45 -39.81
CA THR A 729 68.83 10.63 -38.47
C THR A 729 69.27 12.13 -38.40
N PRO A 730 70.05 12.67 -37.42
CA PRO A 730 70.24 12.38 -36.00
C PRO A 730 70.09 13.62 -35.06
N THR A 731 70.07 13.34 -33.76
CA THR A 731 70.53 14.13 -32.59
C THR A 731 71.13 15.54 -32.79
N GLU A 732 70.62 16.52 -32.03
CA GLU A 732 71.44 17.54 -31.37
C GLU A 732 70.98 17.73 -29.91
N THR A 733 71.95 17.87 -28.98
CA THR A 733 71.72 17.98 -27.54
C THR A 733 71.65 19.44 -27.12
N ALA A 734 70.57 19.85 -26.44
CA ALA A 734 70.49 21.14 -25.75
C ALA A 734 70.07 20.95 -24.28
N ILE A 735 70.64 21.82 -23.44
CA ILE A 735 70.59 21.81 -21.97
C ILE A 735 69.19 22.25 -21.48
N PRO A 736 68.68 21.73 -20.34
CA PRO A 736 67.38 22.14 -19.82
C PRO A 736 67.37 23.63 -19.46
N THR A 737 66.39 24.35 -19.98
CA THR A 737 65.97 25.64 -19.45
C THR A 737 64.72 25.38 -18.60
N GLU A 738 64.73 25.80 -17.34
CA GLU A 738 63.51 25.91 -16.53
C GLU A 738 62.52 26.83 -17.25
N THR A 739 61.60 26.23 -18.00
CA THR A 739 60.41 26.91 -18.46
C THR A 739 59.40 26.75 -17.35
N ALA A 740 59.07 27.86 -16.67
CA ALA A 740 58.05 27.86 -15.64
C ALA A 740 56.79 27.15 -16.15
N THR A 741 56.26 26.23 -15.34
CA THR A 741 54.98 25.57 -15.60
C THR A 741 53.95 26.63 -15.96
N PRO A 742 53.36 26.62 -17.17
CA PRO A 742 52.23 27.51 -17.44
C PRO A 742 51.16 27.13 -16.43
N ALA A 743 50.64 28.11 -15.69
CA ALA A 743 49.55 27.88 -14.76
C ALA A 743 48.47 27.08 -15.47
N ARG A 744 48.18 25.88 -14.95
CA ARG A 744 47.14 25.00 -15.48
C ARG A 744 45.87 25.85 -15.43
N ARG A 745 45.25 26.13 -16.57
CA ARG A 745 43.87 26.65 -16.51
C ARG A 745 43.06 25.58 -15.82
N PRO A 746 42.19 25.92 -14.85
CA PRO A 746 41.26 24.95 -14.33
C PRO A 746 40.52 24.32 -15.52
N SER A 747 40.36 23.00 -15.45
CA SER A 747 39.41 22.30 -16.30
C SER A 747 38.03 22.91 -16.13
N ASP A 748 37.17 22.76 -17.14
CA ASP A 748 35.81 23.32 -17.09
C ASP A 748 35.01 22.75 -15.89
N VAL A 749 35.43 21.60 -15.34
CA VAL A 749 34.86 20.98 -14.13
C VAL A 749 35.42 21.59 -12.84
N GLU A 750 36.73 21.83 -12.73
CA GLU A 750 37.31 22.56 -11.58
C GLU A 750 36.68 23.97 -11.46
N ALA A 751 36.47 24.67 -12.58
CA ALA A 751 35.80 25.97 -12.58
C ALA A 751 34.30 25.91 -12.18
N LEU A 752 33.63 24.76 -12.39
CA LEU A 752 32.27 24.52 -11.91
C LEU A 752 32.26 24.30 -10.40
N VAL A 753 33.21 23.52 -9.86
CA VAL A 753 33.39 23.31 -8.42
C VAL A 753 33.65 24.64 -7.71
N ASP A 754 34.57 25.46 -8.21
CA ASP A 754 34.88 26.80 -7.64
C ASP A 754 33.62 27.69 -7.57
N ALA A 755 32.76 27.65 -8.60
CA ALA A 755 31.54 28.44 -8.64
C ALA A 755 30.46 27.93 -7.66
N ILE A 756 30.33 26.61 -7.49
CA ILE A 756 29.44 26.01 -6.49
C ILE A 756 29.95 26.34 -5.07
N GLU A 757 31.27 26.31 -4.83
CA GLU A 757 31.84 26.69 -3.52
C GLU A 757 31.62 28.16 -3.18
N LEU A 758 31.76 29.07 -4.15
CA LEU A 758 31.41 30.48 -3.95
C LEU A 758 29.93 30.64 -3.57
N SER A 759 29.04 29.91 -4.25
CA SER A 759 27.60 29.90 -3.98
C SER A 759 27.29 29.37 -2.58
N LEU A 760 27.95 28.30 -2.16
CA LEU A 760 27.82 27.71 -0.83
C LEU A 760 28.27 28.68 0.28
N VAL A 761 29.35 29.45 0.06
CA VAL A 761 29.79 30.50 1.00
C VAL A 761 28.74 31.62 1.10
N THR A 762 28.19 32.09 -0.03
CA THR A 762 27.12 33.11 -0.03
C THR A 762 25.85 32.60 0.68
N ALA A 763 25.47 31.34 0.47
CA ALA A 763 24.34 30.72 1.16
C ALA A 763 24.55 30.65 2.69
N ARG A 764 25.74 30.25 3.15
CA ARG A 764 26.08 30.17 4.60
C ARG A 764 26.07 31.54 5.29
N LEU A 765 26.64 32.56 4.66
CA LEU A 765 26.59 33.93 5.19
C LEU A 765 25.15 34.46 5.27
N SER A 766 24.29 34.07 4.32
CA SER A 766 22.86 34.41 4.34
C SER A 766 22.11 33.69 5.48
N LEU A 767 22.51 32.45 5.80
CA LEU A 767 21.96 31.67 6.90
C LEU A 767 22.35 32.27 8.25
N GLU A 768 23.65 32.56 8.45
CA GLU A 768 24.17 33.22 9.67
C GLU A 768 23.46 34.56 9.93
N ALA A 769 23.22 35.36 8.88
CA ALA A 769 22.48 36.62 8.99
C ALA A 769 21.00 36.39 9.38
N ALA A 770 20.33 35.40 8.79
CA ALA A 770 18.95 35.05 9.11
C ALA A 770 18.82 34.56 10.56
N GLU A 771 19.69 33.64 11.00
CA GLU A 771 19.73 33.16 12.40
C GLU A 771 20.01 34.29 13.41
N ALA A 772 20.78 35.31 13.01
CA ALA A 772 21.03 36.51 13.82
C ALA A 772 19.87 37.52 13.85
N GLY A 773 18.80 37.32 13.06
CA GLY A 773 17.68 38.26 12.94
C GLY A 773 17.88 39.39 11.93
N ASP A 774 18.94 39.35 11.10
CA ASP A 774 19.25 40.36 10.09
C ASP A 774 18.67 39.99 8.72
N GLU A 775 17.38 40.27 8.57
CA GLU A 775 16.64 40.02 7.33
C GLU A 775 17.18 40.83 6.13
N GLU A 776 17.76 42.02 6.33
CA GLU A 776 18.28 42.85 5.24
C GLU A 776 19.53 42.20 4.64
N THR A 777 20.50 41.85 5.48
CA THR A 777 21.73 41.16 5.07
C THR A 777 21.44 39.77 4.47
N ALA A 778 20.52 39.01 5.07
CA ALA A 778 20.12 37.69 4.55
C ALA A 778 19.51 37.80 3.15
N ASN A 779 18.58 38.74 2.93
CA ASN A 779 17.94 38.93 1.63
C ASN A 779 18.91 39.47 0.56
N ASP A 780 19.88 40.31 0.91
CA ASP A 780 20.91 40.74 -0.03
C ASP A 780 21.85 39.59 -0.43
N GLY A 781 22.25 38.73 0.52
CA GLY A 781 22.99 37.50 0.23
C GLY A 781 22.24 36.55 -0.72
N LEU A 782 20.94 36.34 -0.50
CA LEU A 782 20.10 35.49 -1.35
C LEU A 782 19.94 36.04 -2.79
N ARG A 783 19.93 37.37 -2.98
CA ARG A 783 19.93 37.98 -4.33
C ARG A 783 21.23 37.71 -5.07
N VAL A 784 22.37 37.87 -4.40
CA VAL A 784 23.70 37.53 -4.96
C VAL A 784 23.77 36.03 -5.29
N LEU A 785 23.18 35.17 -4.43
CA LEU A 785 23.11 33.73 -4.66
C LEU A 785 22.31 33.40 -5.93
N GLN A 786 21.14 34.02 -6.16
CA GLN A 786 20.40 33.80 -7.42
C GLN A 786 21.23 34.13 -8.67
N GLU A 787 21.96 35.25 -8.69
CA GLU A 787 22.83 35.62 -9.81
C GLU A 787 23.95 34.58 -10.03
N GLN A 788 24.54 34.04 -8.96
CA GLN A 788 25.54 32.99 -9.02
C GLN A 788 24.97 31.67 -9.59
N LEU A 789 23.80 31.24 -9.11
CA LEU A 789 23.14 30.01 -9.58
C LEU A 789 22.71 30.14 -11.06
N GLU A 790 22.24 31.32 -11.50
CA GLU A 790 21.93 31.58 -12.91
C GLU A 790 23.18 31.52 -13.79
N ALA A 791 24.31 32.06 -13.32
CA ALA A 791 25.59 31.98 -14.03
C ALA A 791 26.09 30.52 -14.18
N ILE A 792 25.98 29.70 -13.13
CA ILE A 792 26.33 28.27 -13.15
C ILE A 792 25.45 27.52 -14.17
N ARG A 793 24.13 27.76 -14.14
CA ARG A 793 23.18 27.16 -15.08
C ARG A 793 23.50 27.54 -16.52
N GLY A 794 23.76 28.82 -16.77
CA GLY A 794 24.17 29.32 -18.08
C GLY A 794 25.45 28.65 -18.59
N ALA A 795 26.42 28.35 -17.71
CA ALA A 795 27.63 27.61 -18.08
C ALA A 795 27.35 26.14 -18.47
N LEU A 796 26.39 25.49 -17.80
CA LEU A 796 25.99 24.10 -18.06
C LEU A 796 25.19 23.91 -19.37
N ASP A 797 24.50 24.96 -19.84
CA ASP A 797 23.64 24.91 -21.03
C ASP A 797 24.35 25.30 -22.35
N ASN A 798 25.64 25.67 -22.30
CA ASN A 798 26.43 26.01 -23.49
C ASN A 798 27.03 24.78 -24.20
N ASP A 799 26.32 24.21 -25.18
CA ASP A 799 26.76 22.99 -25.90
C ASP A 799 28.08 23.13 -26.70
N ASP A 800 28.42 24.33 -27.20
CA ASP A 800 29.62 24.55 -28.04
C ASP A 800 30.96 24.67 -27.23
N GLY A 801 30.91 24.54 -25.90
CA GLY A 801 32.12 24.63 -25.05
C GLY A 801 31.93 24.33 -23.56
N GLY A 802 30.81 23.75 -23.15
CA GLY A 802 30.46 23.56 -21.74
C GLY A 802 31.10 22.36 -21.03
N VAL A 803 30.91 22.36 -19.71
CA VAL A 803 31.48 21.39 -18.75
C VAL A 803 31.15 19.95 -19.13
N ARG A 804 32.18 19.09 -19.23
CA ARG A 804 32.04 17.67 -19.59
C ARG A 804 31.77 16.80 -18.36
N LEU A 805 30.51 16.78 -17.95
CA LEU A 805 29.95 15.77 -17.04
C LEU A 805 29.31 14.63 -17.85
N SER A 806 29.23 13.44 -17.28
CA SER A 806 28.40 12.33 -17.77
C SER A 806 26.93 12.75 -17.95
N GLY A 807 26.20 12.04 -18.82
CA GLY A 807 24.81 12.40 -19.14
C GLY A 807 23.88 12.34 -17.93
N GLN A 808 24.12 11.38 -17.02
CA GLN A 808 23.39 11.18 -15.78
C GLN A 808 23.72 12.29 -14.76
N VAL A 809 25.00 12.49 -14.42
CA VAL A 809 25.41 13.55 -13.47
C VAL A 809 25.03 14.94 -13.97
N ARG A 810 25.17 15.24 -15.28
CA ARG A 810 24.68 16.50 -15.87
C ARG A 810 23.16 16.70 -15.66
N GLY A 811 22.38 15.62 -15.73
CA GLY A 811 20.94 15.64 -15.50
C GLY A 811 20.59 16.00 -14.05
N LEU A 812 21.21 15.32 -13.08
CA LEU A 812 21.02 15.58 -11.65
C LEU A 812 21.53 16.97 -11.24
N VAL A 813 22.73 17.37 -11.70
CA VAL A 813 23.30 18.71 -11.46
C VAL A 813 22.32 19.80 -11.92
N ARG A 814 21.70 19.65 -13.10
CA ARG A 814 20.66 20.60 -13.57
C ARG A 814 19.41 20.59 -12.70
N ARG A 815 18.95 19.43 -12.22
CA ARG A 815 17.76 19.33 -11.34
C ARG A 815 18.03 19.94 -9.97
N ARG A 816 19.08 19.51 -9.26
CA ARG A 816 19.48 20.07 -7.95
C ARG A 816 19.71 21.59 -8.04
N LEU A 817 20.33 22.09 -9.11
CA LEU A 817 20.51 23.53 -9.34
C LEU A 817 19.18 24.28 -9.55
N GLN A 818 18.24 23.73 -10.32
CA GLN A 818 16.91 24.34 -10.48
C GLN A 818 16.13 24.35 -9.16
N VAL A 819 16.23 23.30 -8.34
CA VAL A 819 15.63 23.24 -7.00
C VAL A 819 16.26 24.29 -6.08
N ALA A 820 17.58 24.42 -6.06
CA ALA A 820 18.29 25.46 -5.31
C ALA A 820 17.87 26.88 -5.73
N GLN A 821 17.73 27.15 -7.04
CA GLN A 821 17.22 28.42 -7.56
C GLN A 821 15.80 28.72 -7.03
N ASN A 822 14.88 27.75 -7.17
CA ASN A 822 13.49 27.89 -6.74
C ASN A 822 13.39 28.13 -5.23
N ARG A 823 14.18 27.40 -4.41
CA ARG A 823 14.15 27.54 -2.95
C ARG A 823 14.84 28.80 -2.45
N THR A 824 15.82 29.34 -3.21
CA THR A 824 16.36 30.69 -2.98
C THR A 824 15.30 31.77 -3.27
N GLU A 825 14.46 31.58 -4.30
CA GLU A 825 13.32 32.47 -4.57
C GLU A 825 12.27 32.39 -3.46
N THR A 826 11.88 31.17 -3.04
CA THR A 826 10.98 30.97 -1.89
C THR A 826 11.52 31.65 -0.63
N ALA A 827 12.81 31.45 -0.30
CA ALA A 827 13.45 32.10 0.85
C ALA A 827 13.38 33.64 0.81
N LEU A 828 13.42 34.26 -0.38
CA LEU A 828 13.27 35.72 -0.52
C LEU A 828 11.83 36.19 -0.26
N GLU A 829 10.83 35.36 -0.52
CA GLU A 829 9.40 35.65 -0.31
C GLU A 829 8.91 35.29 1.10
N THR A 830 9.50 34.28 1.74
CA THR A 830 9.18 33.87 3.13
C THR A 830 9.65 34.94 4.13
N PRO A 831 8.84 35.34 5.14
CA PRO A 831 9.31 36.18 6.23
C PRO A 831 10.36 35.46 7.10
N LEU A 832 11.14 36.24 7.86
CA LEU A 832 12.07 35.72 8.85
C LEU A 832 11.37 35.29 10.16
#